data_AF-A0A162A6H6-F1
#
_entry.id   AF-A0A162A6H6-F1
#
_cell.length_a   1.000
_cell.length_b   1.000
_cell.length_c   1.000
_cell.angle_alpha   90.00
_cell.angle_beta   90.00
_cell.angle_gamma   90.00
#
_symmetry.space_group_name_H-M   'P 1'
#
loop_
_entity.id
_entity.type
_entity.pdbx_description
1 polymer ?
#
loop_
_entity_poly.entity_id
_entity_poly.type
_entity_poly.pdbx_seq_one_letter_code
_entity_poly.pdbx_strand_id
1 'polypeptide(L)'
;MAAEATTSTYPIKTIVLVVQENRSFDHMLGWMKSLNDNINGVTGGESNPLSASDPSSGRVFFGDGSGYSEPDPGHSLEATHQQLHGATLTSTTFSSNSTGSIRVPTMQGFAEQAESINKGMSDVVMNGFKPEMVPVYKELVQEFAVCDRWFASIPTLTQPNRLYIHSATSYGATENDTSMLIKGYPQKTIFESLEEGGCSFGIYHQYPPNTLFFRNMRKLKYIDNYHQFDLQFKDHCEKGKLPNYVVIENRYLDTKLLPGNDDHPAHDVSEGQKFVKQVYEALRSSPQWNEILFLIIYDEHGGFYDHVPPPITGVPSPDDIDGPEPYKFKFDRLGVRVPVIMVSPWIERGTAEATTSTYPIKTIVLVVQENRSFDHMLGWMKSLNDNINGVTGGESNPLSASDPSSGRVFFGDGSGYSEPDPGHSLEATHQQLHGATLTSTTFSSNSTGSIRVPTMQGFAEQAESINKGMSDVVMNGFKPEMVPVYKELVQEFAVCDRWFASIPTLTQPNRLYIHSATSYGATENDTSMLIKGYPQKTIFESLEEGGCSFGIYHQYPPNTLFFRNMRKLKYIDNYHQFDLQFKDHCEKGKLPNYVVIENRYLDTKLLPGNDDHPAHDVSEGQKFVKQVYEALRSSPQWNEILFLIIYDEHGGFYDHVPPPITGVPSPDDIDGPEPYKFKFDRLGVRVPVIMVSPWIERGTVLHGPSGPYPTSEFEHSSIAATIKKIFNLNDFLTKRDAWAGTFEGVVNRTSPRQDCPEKLSEPVKMRDFEPNEDEAKLTDYQGEMVQMAATLNGDHNKDIYPHKLVENMTVSQAVTYVGDAYKVYCEECTKAKESGADEHHATDQSAVGKKAETGDCRPSAGGQQGQRLVQAPQQPQPQPPAKKSNTSGGVLENAAASVTSTLESAKQAISE
;
A
#
# COMPACT_ATOMS: atom_id res chain seq x y z
N MET A 1 19.26 35.83 -21.29
CA MET A 1 18.47 34.99 -22.20
C MET A 1 17.15 34.74 -21.50
N ALA A 2 16.05 35.24 -22.05
CA ALA A 2 14.73 35.03 -21.48
C ALA A 2 14.38 33.55 -21.63
N ALA A 3 14.04 32.88 -20.53
CA ALA A 3 13.41 31.57 -20.60
C ALA A 3 12.02 31.78 -21.20
N GLU A 4 11.75 31.16 -22.35
CA GLU A 4 10.39 31.06 -22.88
C GLU A 4 9.55 30.33 -21.84
N ALA A 5 8.53 31.01 -21.30
CA ALA A 5 7.53 30.39 -20.47
C ALA A 5 6.84 29.28 -21.28
N THR A 6 7.04 28.04 -20.87
CA THR A 6 6.28 26.89 -21.38
C THR A 6 4.80 27.20 -21.22
N THR A 7 4.09 27.45 -22.33
CA THR A 7 2.64 27.63 -22.31
C THR A 7 2.00 26.35 -21.80
N SER A 8 1.48 26.39 -20.57
CA SER A 8 0.70 25.30 -19.98
C SER A 8 -0.42 24.89 -20.94
N THR A 9 -0.49 23.61 -21.27
CA THR A 9 -1.59 23.02 -22.06
C THR A 9 -2.85 22.78 -21.21
N TYR A 10 -2.79 23.06 -19.90
CA TYR A 10 -3.92 22.90 -18.99
C TYR A 10 -4.86 24.10 -19.08
N PRO A 11 -6.19 23.89 -18.98
CA PRO A 11 -7.18 24.96 -19.14
C PRO A 11 -7.18 25.95 -17.97
N ILE A 12 -6.72 25.54 -16.78
CA ILE A 12 -6.68 26.37 -15.58
C ILE A 12 -5.46 27.31 -15.63
N LYS A 13 -5.71 28.61 -15.47
CA LYS A 13 -4.68 29.66 -15.41
C LYS A 13 -4.70 30.46 -14.12
N THR A 14 -5.79 30.36 -13.35
CA THR A 14 -6.00 31.06 -12.08
C THR A 14 -6.44 30.06 -11.01
N ILE A 15 -5.72 30.01 -9.89
CA ILE A 15 -6.11 29.27 -8.70
C ILE A 15 -6.53 30.27 -7.63
N VAL A 16 -7.73 30.09 -7.07
CA VAL A 16 -8.27 30.92 -6.00
C VAL A 16 -8.39 30.08 -4.74
N LEU A 17 -7.85 30.54 -3.63
CA LEU A 17 -7.79 29.82 -2.37
C LEU A 17 -8.47 30.61 -1.26
N VAL A 18 -9.45 29.97 -0.59
CA VAL A 18 -10.02 30.39 0.69
C VAL A 18 -9.66 29.33 1.73
N VAL A 19 -9.17 29.78 2.88
CA VAL A 19 -8.79 28.91 4.01
C VAL A 19 -9.65 29.24 5.21
N GLN A 20 -10.71 28.44 5.41
CA GLN A 20 -11.57 28.45 6.59
C GLN A 20 -10.83 27.86 7.81
N GLU A 21 -11.45 27.96 8.98
CA GLU A 21 -10.83 27.65 10.27
C GLU A 21 -11.55 26.53 11.04
N ASN A 22 -10.74 25.68 11.69
CA ASN A 22 -11.10 24.93 12.88
C ASN A 22 -12.33 24.01 12.71
N ARG A 23 -12.33 23.18 11.67
CA ARG A 23 -13.39 22.21 11.41
C ARG A 23 -12.84 20.92 10.80
N SER A 24 -13.20 19.78 11.38
CA SER A 24 -12.90 18.47 10.80
C SER A 24 -13.75 18.18 9.56
N PHE A 25 -13.31 17.21 8.75
CA PHE A 25 -14.08 16.77 7.58
C PHE A 25 -15.47 16.26 7.99
N ASP A 26 -15.55 15.33 8.95
CA ASP A 26 -16.84 14.77 9.37
C ASP A 26 -17.77 15.81 10.00
N HIS A 27 -17.21 16.82 10.68
CA HIS A 27 -17.99 17.89 11.27
C HIS A 27 -18.72 18.74 10.22
N MET A 28 -18.05 19.08 9.11
CA MET A 28 -18.65 19.94 8.06
C MET A 28 -19.33 19.16 6.93
N LEU A 29 -18.69 18.09 6.46
CA LEU A 29 -19.05 17.37 5.24
C LEU A 29 -19.39 15.89 5.48
N GLY A 30 -19.21 15.35 6.69
CA GLY A 30 -19.42 13.92 6.97
C GLY A 30 -20.82 13.45 6.61
N TRP A 31 -21.85 14.22 6.96
CA TRP A 31 -23.25 13.88 6.64
C TRP A 31 -23.63 14.10 5.18
N MET A 32 -22.75 14.70 4.35
CA MET A 32 -22.95 14.81 2.90
C MET A 32 -22.87 13.45 2.21
N LYS A 33 -22.39 12.40 2.90
CA LYS A 33 -22.50 11.01 2.45
C LYS A 33 -23.93 10.64 2.04
N SER A 34 -24.94 11.16 2.75
CA SER A 34 -26.36 10.96 2.42
C SER A 34 -26.78 11.52 1.05
N LEU A 35 -25.98 12.43 0.47
CA LEU A 35 -26.19 13.02 -0.85
C LEU A 35 -25.33 12.34 -1.92
N ASN A 36 -24.20 11.78 -1.52
CA ASN A 36 -23.23 11.13 -2.38
C ASN A 36 -22.52 10.01 -1.61
N ASP A 37 -22.94 8.77 -1.85
CA ASP A 37 -22.46 7.60 -1.12
C ASP A 37 -20.95 7.35 -1.30
N ASN A 38 -20.34 7.91 -2.35
CA ASN A 38 -18.90 7.84 -2.60
C ASN A 38 -18.10 8.64 -1.56
N ILE A 39 -18.69 9.63 -0.89
CA ILE A 39 -17.98 10.36 0.17
C ILE A 39 -17.71 9.41 1.34
N ASN A 40 -16.45 9.34 1.76
CA ASN A 40 -16.03 8.71 3.01
C ASN A 40 -16.43 9.56 4.23
N GLY A 41 -17.74 9.73 4.42
CA GLY A 41 -18.34 10.45 5.54
C GLY A 41 -18.95 9.50 6.58
N VAL A 42 -19.80 10.04 7.46
CA VAL A 42 -20.36 9.33 8.61
C VAL A 42 -21.73 8.72 8.34
N THR A 43 -22.11 7.76 9.18
CA THR A 43 -23.41 7.07 9.14
C THR A 43 -24.23 7.25 10.42
N GLY A 44 -23.62 7.80 11.47
CA GLY A 44 -24.18 7.89 12.83
C GLY A 44 -23.89 6.67 13.70
N GLY A 45 -23.22 5.64 13.16
CA GLY A 45 -22.73 4.49 13.92
C GLY A 45 -21.41 4.77 14.64
N GLU A 46 -20.70 5.81 14.23
CA GLU A 46 -19.42 6.23 14.80
C GLU A 46 -19.61 6.72 16.24
N SER A 47 -18.66 6.43 17.13
CA SER A 47 -18.77 6.82 18.54
C SER A 47 -17.41 6.92 19.22
N ASN A 48 -17.39 7.66 20.33
CA ASN A 48 -16.25 7.76 21.24
C ASN A 48 -16.64 7.39 22.68
N PRO A 49 -15.79 6.69 23.43
CA PRO A 49 -15.96 6.52 24.86
C PRO A 49 -15.74 7.85 25.60
N LEU A 50 -16.42 8.03 26.73
CA LEU A 50 -16.16 9.14 27.66
C LEU A 50 -14.83 8.97 28.42
N SER A 51 -14.28 7.76 28.45
CA SER A 51 -12.87 7.54 28.78
C SER A 51 -12.27 6.44 27.90
N ALA A 52 -11.23 6.77 27.13
CA ALA A 52 -10.54 5.82 26.27
C ALA A 52 -9.81 4.72 27.05
N SER A 53 -9.53 4.94 28.34
CA SER A 53 -8.88 3.99 29.23
C SER A 53 -9.84 3.03 29.96
N ASP A 54 -11.15 3.32 29.94
CA ASP A 54 -12.18 2.52 30.62
C ASP A 54 -13.17 1.94 29.59
N PRO A 55 -13.07 0.63 29.26
CA PRO A 55 -13.99 -0.04 28.34
C PRO A 55 -15.44 -0.07 28.81
N SER A 56 -15.71 0.20 30.09
CA SER A 56 -17.06 0.26 30.66
C SER A 56 -17.66 1.67 30.64
N SER A 57 -16.89 2.67 30.21
CA SER A 57 -17.37 4.05 30.09
C SER A 57 -18.51 4.18 29.07
N GLY A 58 -19.42 5.12 29.31
CA GLY A 58 -20.46 5.46 28.35
C GLY A 58 -19.87 5.92 27.02
N ARG A 59 -20.62 5.76 25.93
CA ARG A 59 -20.22 6.18 24.59
C ARG A 59 -21.10 7.33 24.11
N VAL A 60 -20.49 8.29 23.42
CA VAL A 60 -21.17 9.36 22.69
C VAL A 60 -21.13 9.00 21.21
N PHE A 61 -22.31 8.87 20.60
CA PHE A 61 -22.44 8.57 19.17
C PHE A 61 -22.40 9.85 18.35
N PHE A 62 -21.83 9.78 17.16
CA PHE A 62 -21.73 10.93 16.28
C PHE A 62 -23.12 11.29 15.72
N GLY A 63 -23.56 12.51 15.99
CA GLY A 63 -24.86 13.03 15.54
C GLY A 63 -24.75 14.09 14.45
N ASP A 64 -25.89 14.63 14.03
CA ASP A 64 -26.02 15.68 13.01
C ASP A 64 -26.53 17.03 13.58
N GLY A 65 -26.45 17.17 14.90
CA GLY A 65 -27.01 18.26 15.68
C GLY A 65 -26.10 19.48 15.88
N SER A 66 -25.04 19.64 15.07
CA SER A 66 -24.09 20.73 15.24
C SER A 66 -24.73 22.11 15.12
N GLY A 67 -24.20 23.05 15.89
CA GLY A 67 -24.67 24.43 15.96
C GLY A 67 -23.62 25.33 16.59
N TYR A 68 -24.06 26.38 17.30
CA TYR A 68 -23.16 27.28 18.02
C TYR A 68 -22.39 26.54 19.13
N SER A 69 -21.08 26.76 19.20
CA SER A 69 -20.15 26.04 20.07
C SER A 69 -19.33 27.01 20.91
N GLU A 70 -19.56 27.03 22.23
CA GLU A 70 -18.66 27.64 23.23
C GLU A 70 -18.53 26.72 24.46
N PRO A 71 -17.33 26.59 25.06
CA PRO A 71 -16.05 27.17 24.64
C PRO A 71 -15.46 26.51 23.38
N ASP A 72 -14.34 27.04 22.90
CA ASP A 72 -13.57 26.48 21.78
C ASP A 72 -12.97 25.10 22.16
N PRO A 73 -13.19 24.02 21.37
CA PRO A 73 -12.63 22.71 21.67
C PRO A 73 -11.11 22.66 21.61
N GLY A 74 -10.51 21.64 22.23
CA GLY A 74 -9.06 21.53 22.29
C GLY A 74 -8.47 21.14 20.95
N HIS A 75 -7.49 21.89 20.46
CA HIS A 75 -6.80 21.59 19.20
C HIS A 75 -5.29 21.89 19.27
N SER A 76 -4.73 21.95 20.49
CA SER A 76 -3.27 21.97 20.71
C SER A 76 -2.65 20.62 20.36
N LEU A 77 -1.33 20.58 20.19
CA LEU A 77 -0.58 19.34 19.96
C LEU A 77 -0.90 18.25 21.01
N GLU A 78 -1.03 18.63 22.28
CA GLU A 78 -1.41 17.73 23.38
C GLU A 78 -2.86 17.25 23.26
N ALA A 79 -3.79 18.17 22.98
CA ALA A 79 -5.20 17.85 22.83
C ALA A 79 -5.42 16.91 21.63
N THR A 80 -4.81 17.22 20.49
CA THR A 80 -4.87 16.39 19.29
C THR A 80 -4.22 15.04 19.50
N HIS A 81 -3.10 14.96 20.23
CA HIS A 81 -2.52 13.68 20.60
C HIS A 81 -3.50 12.83 21.44
N GLN A 82 -4.16 13.44 22.42
CA GLN A 82 -5.17 12.75 23.23
C GLN A 82 -6.36 12.31 22.38
N GLN A 83 -6.83 13.13 21.46
CA GLN A 83 -7.93 12.81 20.54
C GLN A 83 -7.61 11.59 19.66
N LEU A 84 -6.42 11.59 19.07
CA LEU A 84 -5.94 10.54 18.15
C LEU A 84 -5.64 9.21 18.87
N HIS A 85 -5.12 9.26 20.11
CA HIS A 85 -4.56 8.08 20.77
C HIS A 85 -5.24 7.68 22.09
N GLY A 86 -6.16 8.50 22.62
CA GLY A 86 -6.78 8.27 23.92
C GLY A 86 -5.80 8.36 25.10
N ALA A 87 -4.67 9.06 24.93
CA ALA A 87 -3.60 9.13 25.92
C ALA A 87 -2.95 10.52 25.97
N THR A 88 -2.43 10.92 27.13
CA THR A 88 -1.75 12.21 27.30
C THR A 88 -0.38 12.22 26.65
N LEU A 89 -0.02 13.34 26.03
CA LEU A 89 1.29 13.55 25.44
C LEU A 89 2.38 13.75 26.50
N THR A 90 3.52 13.06 26.37
CA THR A 90 4.67 13.15 27.29
C THR A 90 5.96 13.48 26.52
N SER A 91 6.98 14.03 27.20
CA SER A 91 8.29 14.32 26.57
C SER A 91 8.99 13.06 26.04
N THR A 92 8.64 11.88 26.55
CA THR A 92 9.15 10.59 26.04
C THR A 92 8.38 10.05 24.85
N THR A 93 7.17 10.56 24.57
CA THR A 93 6.26 10.06 23.52
C THR A 93 6.87 10.18 22.12
N PHE A 94 7.76 11.15 21.89
CA PHE A 94 8.44 11.34 20.60
C PHE A 94 9.95 11.01 20.64
N SER A 95 10.49 10.63 21.82
CA SER A 95 11.93 10.40 22.00
C SER A 95 12.40 8.96 21.72
N SER A 96 11.47 8.02 21.50
CA SER A 96 11.80 6.61 21.35
C SER A 96 12.31 6.29 19.94
N ASN A 97 13.63 6.34 19.77
CA ASN A 97 14.37 5.49 18.83
C ASN A 97 14.41 4.00 19.30
N SER A 98 13.38 3.54 20.02
CA SER A 98 13.31 2.21 20.61
C SER A 98 12.08 1.47 20.09
N THR A 99 12.32 0.53 19.17
CA THR A 99 11.62 -0.75 19.02
C THR A 99 10.08 -0.76 19.13
N GLY A 100 9.42 -0.89 17.97
CA GLY A 100 8.22 -1.73 17.83
C GLY A 100 6.86 -1.00 17.84
N SER A 101 6.27 -0.88 16.64
CA SER A 101 4.88 -0.49 16.35
C SER A 101 4.54 1.00 16.50
N ILE A 102 4.54 1.73 15.38
CA ILE A 102 3.81 2.99 15.27
C ILE A 102 2.32 2.64 15.45
N ARG A 103 1.73 3.02 16.58
CA ARG A 103 0.31 2.71 16.86
C ARG A 103 -0.58 3.53 15.94
N VAL A 104 -1.41 2.85 15.15
CA VAL A 104 -2.49 3.46 14.38
C VAL A 104 -3.37 4.29 15.34
N PRO A 105 -3.64 5.58 15.03
CA PRO A 105 -4.58 6.39 15.79
C PRO A 105 -5.93 5.68 15.92
N THR A 106 -6.42 5.56 17.14
CA THR A 106 -7.71 4.91 17.42
C THR A 106 -8.87 5.84 17.11
N MET A 107 -8.63 7.15 17.07
CA MET A 107 -9.65 8.20 16.98
C MET A 107 -10.67 8.12 18.14
N GLN A 108 -10.31 7.50 19.27
CA GLN A 108 -11.24 7.24 20.39
C GLN A 108 -11.13 8.23 21.56
N GLY A 109 -10.32 9.29 21.45
CA GLY A 109 -10.08 10.21 22.57
C GLY A 109 -10.78 11.57 22.48
N PHE A 110 -11.54 11.85 21.43
CA PHE A 110 -12.23 13.13 21.21
C PHE A 110 -13.25 13.45 22.30
N ALA A 111 -14.14 12.52 22.65
CA ALA A 111 -15.14 12.79 23.69
C ALA A 111 -14.50 12.99 25.07
N GLU A 112 -13.53 12.15 25.44
CA GLU A 112 -12.79 12.28 26.70
C GLU A 112 -12.02 13.60 26.79
N GLN A 113 -11.33 13.99 25.71
CA GLN A 113 -10.60 15.25 25.66
C GLN A 113 -11.55 16.44 25.77
N ALA A 114 -12.68 16.42 25.08
CA ALA A 114 -13.70 17.46 25.16
C ALA A 114 -14.29 17.59 26.58
N GLU A 115 -14.68 16.47 27.22
CA GLU A 115 -15.19 16.47 28.60
C GLU A 115 -14.19 17.03 29.62
N SER A 116 -12.89 16.90 29.35
CA SER A 116 -11.85 17.45 30.22
C SER A 116 -11.79 18.98 30.20
N ILE A 117 -12.27 19.61 29.12
CA ILE A 117 -12.37 21.07 28.98
C ILE A 117 -13.62 21.58 29.68
N ASN A 118 -14.78 21.04 29.32
CA ASN A 118 -16.05 21.41 29.92
C ASN A 118 -17.01 20.22 29.92
N LYS A 119 -17.74 20.04 31.02
CA LYS A 119 -18.68 18.92 31.15
C LYS A 119 -19.81 19.03 30.12
N GLY A 120 -20.07 17.95 29.37
CA GLY A 120 -21.05 17.90 28.29
C GLY A 120 -20.51 18.39 26.93
N MET A 121 -19.24 18.78 26.84
CA MET A 121 -18.64 19.24 25.59
C MET A 121 -18.42 18.10 24.59
N SER A 122 -18.41 16.84 25.06
CA SER A 122 -18.39 15.68 24.16
C SER A 122 -19.60 15.65 23.22
N ASP A 123 -20.77 16.11 23.67
CA ASP A 123 -21.96 16.23 22.82
C ASP A 123 -21.76 17.28 21.72
N VAL A 124 -20.88 18.27 21.90
CA VAL A 124 -20.60 19.29 20.87
C VAL A 124 -19.58 18.75 19.85
N VAL A 125 -18.49 18.17 20.33
CA VAL A 125 -17.39 17.65 19.47
C VAL A 125 -17.81 16.43 18.66
N MET A 126 -18.75 15.64 19.17
CA MET A 126 -19.29 14.44 18.53
C MET A 126 -20.59 14.71 17.74
N ASN A 127 -20.74 15.90 17.17
CA ASN A 127 -21.80 16.17 16.21
C ASN A 127 -21.19 16.76 14.93
N GLY A 128 -21.83 16.55 13.79
CA GLY A 128 -21.54 17.24 12.53
C GLY A 128 -22.75 18.04 12.07
N PHE A 129 -22.63 18.81 11.00
CA PHE A 129 -23.75 19.51 10.39
C PHE A 129 -24.49 18.58 9.42
N LYS A 130 -25.81 18.46 9.59
CA LYS A 130 -26.65 17.92 8.51
C LYS A 130 -26.61 18.83 7.28
N PRO A 131 -26.76 18.28 6.05
CA PRO A 131 -26.62 19.06 4.83
C PRO A 131 -27.48 20.32 4.74
N GLU A 132 -28.69 20.29 5.31
CA GLU A 132 -29.65 21.41 5.27
C GLU A 132 -29.23 22.62 6.11
N MET A 133 -28.33 22.44 7.08
CA MET A 133 -27.80 23.53 7.92
C MET A 133 -26.65 24.27 7.24
N VAL A 134 -26.01 23.60 6.29
CA VAL A 134 -24.89 24.12 5.50
C VAL A 134 -25.23 24.14 4.00
N PRO A 135 -26.31 24.83 3.59
CA PRO A 135 -26.83 24.77 2.22
C PRO A 135 -25.82 25.20 1.15
N VAL A 136 -24.91 26.15 1.43
CA VAL A 136 -23.90 26.55 0.44
C VAL A 136 -22.92 25.40 0.19
N TYR A 137 -22.40 24.78 1.24
CA TYR A 137 -21.50 23.64 1.12
C TYR A 137 -22.21 22.43 0.51
N LYS A 138 -23.46 22.16 0.90
CA LYS A 138 -24.33 21.13 0.28
C LYS A 138 -24.37 21.26 -1.24
N GLU A 139 -24.72 22.44 -1.75
CA GLU A 139 -24.82 22.66 -3.20
C GLU A 139 -23.47 22.50 -3.89
N LEU A 140 -22.38 23.02 -3.30
CA LEU A 140 -21.04 22.86 -3.87
C LEU A 140 -20.59 21.39 -3.93
N VAL A 141 -20.89 20.60 -2.90
CA VAL A 141 -20.60 19.15 -2.86
C VAL A 141 -21.41 18.37 -3.89
N GLN A 142 -22.65 18.77 -4.15
CA GLN A 142 -23.49 18.13 -5.17
C GLN A 142 -23.03 18.45 -6.60
N GLU A 143 -22.48 19.65 -6.81
CA GLU A 143 -22.11 20.13 -8.13
C GLU A 143 -20.62 19.93 -8.49
N PHE A 144 -19.75 19.77 -7.49
CA PHE A 144 -18.31 19.73 -7.71
C PHE A 144 -17.62 18.65 -6.88
N ALA A 145 -16.28 18.69 -6.79
CA ALA A 145 -15.50 17.64 -6.17
C ALA A 145 -15.20 17.90 -4.70
N VAL A 146 -15.15 16.81 -3.94
CA VAL A 146 -14.73 16.78 -2.54
C VAL A 146 -13.53 15.84 -2.39
N CYS A 147 -12.48 16.32 -1.74
CA CYS A 147 -11.36 15.48 -1.34
C CYS A 147 -11.61 14.95 0.08
N ASP A 148 -11.95 13.68 0.21
CA ASP A 148 -12.27 13.04 1.49
C ASP A 148 -11.08 12.31 2.14
N ARG A 149 -9.87 12.54 1.61
CA ARG A 149 -8.58 12.11 2.19
C ARG A 149 -7.56 13.25 2.28
N TRP A 150 -8.03 14.47 2.60
CA TRP A 150 -7.18 15.63 2.84
C TRP A 150 -6.96 15.88 4.34
N PHE A 151 -5.71 15.93 4.79
CA PHE A 151 -5.37 16.03 6.22
C PHE A 151 -4.69 17.36 6.53
N ALA A 152 -4.88 17.86 7.76
CA ALA A 152 -4.07 18.94 8.29
C ALA A 152 -2.58 18.52 8.21
N SER A 153 -1.70 19.46 7.87
CA SER A 153 -0.28 19.15 7.63
C SER A 153 0.41 18.63 8.89
N ILE A 154 -0.02 19.10 10.06
CA ILE A 154 0.45 18.62 11.36
C ILE A 154 -0.67 18.62 12.41
N PRO A 155 -0.59 17.76 13.45
CA PRO A 155 -1.62 17.60 14.48
C PRO A 155 -1.56 18.73 15.54
N THR A 156 -1.78 19.98 15.15
CA THR A 156 -1.77 21.13 16.07
C THR A 156 -2.58 22.32 15.52
N LEU A 157 -2.49 23.46 16.22
CA LEU A 157 -3.20 24.72 16.01
C LEU A 157 -3.06 25.33 14.60
N THR A 158 -3.90 26.35 14.36
CA THR A 158 -4.01 27.17 13.15
C THR A 158 -2.70 27.70 12.57
N GLN A 159 -1.87 28.43 13.35
CA GLN A 159 -0.72 29.15 12.76
C GLN A 159 0.28 28.21 12.07
N PRO A 160 0.76 27.12 12.71
CA PRO A 160 1.60 26.15 12.03
C PRO A 160 0.99 25.57 10.74
N ASN A 161 -0.28 25.18 10.75
CA ASN A 161 -0.93 24.63 9.56
C ASN A 161 -1.10 25.68 8.44
N ARG A 162 -1.44 26.93 8.77
CA ARG A 162 -1.47 28.04 7.79
C ARG A 162 -0.09 28.36 7.21
N LEU A 163 1.00 28.16 7.96
CA LEU A 163 2.36 28.29 7.41
C LEU A 163 2.63 27.23 6.34
N TYR A 164 2.22 25.97 6.57
CA TYR A 164 2.37 24.88 5.61
C TYR A 164 1.67 25.17 4.27
N ILE A 165 0.46 25.74 4.30
CA ILE A 165 -0.33 26.05 3.09
C ILE A 165 0.47 26.89 2.09
N HIS A 166 1.29 27.83 2.57
CA HIS A 166 2.03 28.76 1.71
C HIS A 166 3.52 28.49 1.61
N SER A 167 4.08 27.55 2.38
CA SER A 167 5.53 27.30 2.41
C SER A 167 5.95 25.84 2.55
N ALA A 168 5.00 24.90 2.64
CA ALA A 168 5.22 23.48 2.86
C ALA A 168 6.01 23.12 4.15
N THR A 169 6.18 24.09 5.06
CA THR A 169 6.79 23.89 6.39
C THR A 169 6.25 24.94 7.38
N SER A 170 6.21 24.61 8.68
CA SER A 170 6.01 25.58 9.75
C SER A 170 7.32 26.15 10.32
N TYR A 171 8.47 25.75 9.76
CA TYR A 171 9.81 26.10 10.22
C TYR A 171 10.03 25.74 11.69
N GLY A 172 9.64 24.52 12.07
CA GLY A 172 9.75 24.00 13.42
C GLY A 172 8.65 24.47 14.40
N ALA A 173 7.72 25.33 13.97
CA ALA A 173 6.65 25.78 14.86
C ALA A 173 5.60 24.67 15.08
N THR A 174 5.31 24.36 16.35
CA THR A 174 4.23 23.45 16.77
C THR A 174 3.09 24.16 17.49
N GLU A 175 3.24 25.47 17.72
CA GLU A 175 2.30 26.34 18.42
C GLU A 175 2.41 27.77 17.89
N ASN A 176 1.56 28.67 18.39
CA ASN A 176 1.60 30.08 18.03
C ASN A 176 2.84 30.77 18.63
N ASP A 177 3.81 31.19 17.80
CA ASP A 177 5.04 31.86 18.26
C ASP A 177 4.97 33.38 18.08
N THR A 178 4.66 34.08 19.17
CA THR A 178 4.59 35.56 19.18
C THR A 178 5.93 36.24 18.91
N SER A 179 7.06 35.59 19.18
CA SER A 179 8.39 36.13 18.88
C SER A 179 8.65 36.18 17.37
N MET A 180 8.10 35.20 16.65
CA MET A 180 8.17 35.13 15.19
C MET A 180 7.20 36.08 14.50
N LEU A 181 6.14 36.55 15.15
CA LEU A 181 5.33 37.66 14.63
C LEU A 181 6.18 38.94 14.44
N ILE A 182 7.10 39.22 15.36
CA ILE A 182 8.00 40.38 15.24
C ILE A 182 9.07 40.12 14.16
N LYS A 183 9.78 39.00 14.26
CA LYS A 183 10.91 38.68 13.36
C LYS A 183 10.48 38.38 11.92
N GLY A 184 9.28 37.82 11.77
CA GLY A 184 8.78 37.19 10.56
C GLY A 184 9.40 35.82 10.32
N TYR A 185 8.58 34.87 9.88
CA TYR A 185 8.96 33.53 9.47
C TYR A 185 9.88 33.57 8.23
N PRO A 186 11.05 32.91 8.25
CA PRO A 186 12.09 33.11 7.23
C PRO A 186 11.96 32.16 6.04
N GLN A 187 11.09 31.15 6.09
CA GLN A 187 10.97 30.15 5.03
C GLN A 187 10.51 30.75 3.70
N LYS A 188 10.91 30.09 2.60
CA LYS A 188 10.49 30.43 1.24
C LYS A 188 9.01 30.15 1.08
N THR A 189 8.29 31.04 0.42
CA THR A 189 6.85 30.87 0.16
C THR A 189 6.56 30.55 -1.31
N ILE A 190 5.36 30.04 -1.58
CA ILE A 190 4.84 29.85 -2.94
C ILE A 190 4.82 31.16 -3.73
N PHE A 191 4.61 32.31 -3.07
CA PHE A 191 4.61 33.62 -3.71
C PHE A 191 5.97 33.97 -4.32
N GLU A 192 7.06 33.60 -3.66
CA GLU A 192 8.41 33.76 -4.20
C GLU A 192 8.64 32.81 -5.39
N SER A 193 8.21 31.55 -5.30
CA SER A 193 8.28 30.60 -6.41
C SER A 193 7.45 31.04 -7.63
N LEU A 194 6.29 31.67 -7.42
CA LEU A 194 5.46 32.23 -8.49
C LEU A 194 6.15 33.37 -9.20
N GLU A 195 6.73 34.32 -8.45
CA GLU A 195 7.50 35.43 -9.02
C GLU A 195 8.72 34.92 -9.83
N GLU A 196 9.48 33.96 -9.28
CA GLU A 196 10.60 33.32 -9.97
C GLU A 196 10.16 32.62 -11.27
N GLY A 197 8.96 32.06 -11.29
CA GLY A 197 8.33 31.44 -12.45
C GLY A 197 7.66 32.41 -13.42
N GLY A 198 7.67 33.72 -13.15
CA GLY A 198 6.99 34.73 -13.99
C GLY A 198 5.46 34.74 -13.85
N CYS A 199 4.92 34.12 -12.81
CA CYS A 199 3.49 34.10 -12.49
C CYS A 199 3.13 35.22 -11.51
N SER A 200 1.92 35.76 -11.68
CA SER A 200 1.38 36.81 -10.81
C SER A 200 0.60 36.22 -9.63
N PHE A 201 0.55 36.94 -8.51
CA PHE A 201 -0.31 36.59 -7.38
C PHE A 201 -1.01 37.80 -6.78
N GLY A 202 -2.07 37.59 -6.02
CA GLY A 202 -2.79 38.64 -5.29
C GLY A 202 -3.41 38.14 -3.99
N ILE A 203 -3.33 38.97 -2.95
CA ILE A 203 -3.83 38.68 -1.61
C ILE A 203 -4.97 39.64 -1.32
N TYR A 204 -6.18 39.11 -1.25
CA TYR A 204 -7.40 39.89 -0.97
C TYR A 204 -7.78 39.67 0.48
N HIS A 205 -7.77 40.74 1.27
CA HIS A 205 -7.88 40.62 2.73
C HIS A 205 -8.93 41.59 3.29
N GLN A 206 -9.58 41.17 4.37
CA GLN A 206 -10.54 41.99 5.13
C GLN A 206 -9.94 42.59 6.42
N TYR A 207 -8.85 41.99 6.92
CA TYR A 207 -8.05 42.45 8.05
C TYR A 207 -6.55 42.43 7.71
N PRO A 208 -5.63 42.91 8.57
CA PRO A 208 -4.20 42.78 8.31
C PRO A 208 -3.84 41.33 7.93
N PRO A 209 -3.23 41.10 6.76
CA PRO A 209 -3.15 39.76 6.21
C PRO A 209 -2.12 38.89 6.93
N ASN A 210 -2.51 37.65 7.27
CA ASN A 210 -1.73 36.58 7.87
C ASN A 210 -0.51 36.20 7.03
N THR A 211 -0.56 36.39 5.70
CA THR A 211 0.63 36.27 4.84
C THR A 211 1.78 37.18 5.27
N LEU A 212 1.54 38.26 6.03
CA LEU A 212 2.60 39.09 6.64
C LEU A 212 3.33 38.42 7.80
N PHE A 213 2.90 37.24 8.26
CA PHE A 213 3.70 36.42 9.19
C PHE A 213 5.02 36.00 8.55
N PHE A 214 5.06 35.82 7.23
CA PHE A 214 6.30 35.57 6.50
C PHE A 214 7.11 36.86 6.34
N ARG A 215 8.37 36.83 6.77
CA ARG A 215 9.28 37.99 6.65
C ARG A 215 9.41 38.46 5.20
N ASN A 216 9.44 37.52 4.26
CA ASN A 216 9.63 37.83 2.84
C ASN A 216 8.43 38.56 2.22
N MET A 217 7.23 38.35 2.76
CA MET A 217 6.00 39.00 2.27
C MET A 217 5.88 40.47 2.71
N ARG A 218 6.73 40.93 3.65
CA ARG A 218 6.79 42.33 4.10
C ARG A 218 7.62 43.24 3.18
N LYS A 219 8.20 42.72 2.11
CA LYS A 219 9.04 43.49 1.17
C LYS A 219 8.17 44.48 0.38
N LEU A 220 8.62 45.73 0.26
CA LEU A 220 7.88 46.80 -0.44
C LEU A 220 7.47 46.44 -1.88
N LYS A 221 8.24 45.59 -2.56
CA LYS A 221 7.93 45.15 -3.92
C LYS A 221 6.59 44.40 -4.05
N TYR A 222 6.04 43.87 -2.96
CA TYR A 222 4.76 43.16 -2.94
C TYR A 222 3.58 44.03 -2.53
N ILE A 223 3.78 45.33 -2.26
CA ILE A 223 2.71 46.20 -1.74
C ILE A 223 1.50 46.24 -2.68
N ASP A 224 1.75 46.20 -3.99
CA ASP A 224 0.71 46.24 -5.03
C ASP A 224 -0.03 44.90 -5.19
N ASN A 225 0.45 43.83 -4.55
CA ASN A 225 -0.21 42.51 -4.54
C ASN A 225 -1.27 42.39 -3.41
N TYR A 226 -1.34 43.36 -2.50
CA TYR A 226 -2.34 43.39 -1.42
C TYR A 226 -3.55 44.21 -1.82
N HIS A 227 -4.73 43.64 -1.64
CA HIS A 227 -5.99 44.22 -2.08
C HIS A 227 -7.04 44.16 -0.97
N GLN A 228 -7.80 45.23 -0.80
CA GLN A 228 -8.98 45.23 0.07
C GLN A 228 -10.08 44.40 -0.58
N PHE A 229 -10.45 43.27 0.04
CA PHE A 229 -11.40 42.32 -0.54
C PHE A 229 -12.72 42.98 -0.93
N ASP A 230 -13.34 43.73 0.00
CA ASP A 230 -14.66 44.34 -0.16
C ASP A 230 -14.70 45.44 -1.24
N LEU A 231 -13.53 45.98 -1.64
CA LEU A 231 -13.42 47.04 -2.64
C LEU A 231 -12.98 46.53 -4.02
N GLN A 232 -12.08 45.54 -4.06
CA GLN A 232 -11.33 45.23 -5.27
C GLN A 232 -11.60 43.84 -5.83
N PHE A 233 -11.95 42.85 -5.01
CA PHE A 233 -12.05 41.45 -5.48
C PHE A 233 -13.10 41.30 -6.58
N LYS A 234 -14.32 41.78 -6.32
CA LYS A 234 -15.42 41.72 -7.28
C LYS A 234 -15.11 42.52 -8.56
N ASP A 235 -14.51 43.69 -8.44
CA ASP A 235 -14.10 44.52 -9.59
C ASP A 235 -13.06 43.80 -10.46
N HIS A 236 -12.09 43.14 -9.84
CA HIS A 236 -11.08 42.35 -10.55
C HIS A 236 -11.69 41.11 -11.22
N CYS A 237 -12.64 40.44 -10.57
CA CYS A 237 -13.42 39.37 -11.20
C CYS A 237 -14.18 39.87 -12.43
N GLU A 238 -14.97 40.94 -12.31
CA GLU A 238 -15.78 41.49 -13.41
C GLU A 238 -14.94 41.95 -14.60
N LYS A 239 -13.73 42.47 -14.34
CA LYS A 239 -12.79 42.93 -15.38
C LYS A 239 -11.92 41.81 -15.95
N GLY A 240 -11.97 40.59 -15.43
CA GLY A 240 -11.07 39.50 -15.82
C GLY A 240 -9.61 39.80 -15.52
N LYS A 241 -9.33 40.36 -14.33
CA LYS A 241 -7.99 40.79 -13.89
C LYS A 241 -7.43 39.98 -12.74
N LEU A 242 -7.98 38.80 -12.45
CA LEU A 242 -7.43 37.95 -11.41
C LEU A 242 -6.03 37.45 -11.82
N PRO A 243 -5.05 37.49 -10.88
CA PRO A 243 -3.71 36.95 -11.11
C PRO A 243 -3.71 35.41 -11.11
N ASN A 244 -2.57 34.80 -11.42
CA ASN A 244 -2.45 33.33 -11.53
C ASN A 244 -2.74 32.61 -10.20
N TYR A 245 -2.39 33.22 -9.07
CA TYR A 245 -2.67 32.68 -7.74
C TYR A 245 -3.31 33.75 -6.85
N VAL A 246 -4.50 33.46 -6.34
CA VAL A 246 -5.29 34.36 -5.52
C VAL A 246 -5.48 33.74 -4.15
N VAL A 247 -5.09 34.46 -3.11
CA VAL A 247 -5.41 34.09 -1.72
C VAL A 247 -6.42 35.08 -1.19
N ILE A 248 -7.51 34.56 -0.63
CA ILE A 248 -8.54 35.36 0.02
C ILE A 248 -8.46 35.08 1.52
N GLU A 249 -8.20 36.13 2.29
CA GLU A 249 -8.12 36.07 3.74
C GLU A 249 -9.38 36.62 4.40
N ASN A 250 -9.90 35.82 5.33
CA ASN A 250 -11.17 36.01 6.01
C ASN A 250 -11.16 37.19 6.99
N ARG A 251 -12.36 37.46 7.52
CA ARG A 251 -12.60 38.30 8.67
C ARG A 251 -12.56 37.45 9.94
N TYR A 252 -11.43 37.53 10.66
CA TYR A 252 -11.16 36.74 11.87
C TYR A 252 -11.72 37.30 13.19
N LEU A 253 -12.14 38.57 13.22
CA LEU A 253 -12.67 39.20 14.43
C LEU A 253 -14.19 39.27 14.37
N ASP A 254 -14.85 38.61 15.32
CA ASP A 254 -16.30 38.63 15.46
C ASP A 254 -16.80 39.86 16.20
N THR A 255 -17.45 40.75 15.46
CA THR A 255 -18.01 41.99 16.00
C THR A 255 -19.46 42.15 15.57
N LYS A 256 -20.26 42.86 16.37
CA LYS A 256 -21.68 43.09 16.09
C LYS A 256 -21.97 43.70 14.70
N LEU A 257 -21.05 44.53 14.18
CA LEU A 257 -21.22 45.19 12.87
C LEU A 257 -20.59 44.40 11.72
N LEU A 258 -19.51 43.68 12.01
CA LEU A 258 -18.74 42.91 11.06
C LEU A 258 -18.47 41.54 11.70
N PRO A 259 -19.43 40.60 11.61
CA PRO A 259 -19.28 39.29 12.23
C PRO A 259 -18.21 38.47 11.52
N GLY A 260 -17.55 37.56 12.25
CA GLY A 260 -16.51 36.68 11.72
C GLY A 260 -17.05 35.75 10.62
N ASN A 261 -16.24 35.42 9.62
CA ASN A 261 -16.67 34.63 8.44
C ASN A 261 -15.70 33.52 8.04
N ASP A 262 -14.84 33.10 8.96
CA ASP A 262 -13.81 32.06 8.82
C ASP A 262 -14.28 30.66 9.21
N ASP A 263 -15.50 30.51 9.74
CA ASP A 263 -16.05 29.29 10.34
C ASP A 263 -15.37 28.85 11.66
N HIS A 264 -14.51 29.65 12.30
CA HIS A 264 -13.88 29.33 13.59
C HIS A 264 -14.94 29.22 14.72
N PRO A 265 -14.87 28.30 15.71
CA PRO A 265 -15.72 28.40 16.92
C PRO A 265 -15.41 29.66 17.75
N ALA A 266 -16.36 30.50 18.14
CA ALA A 266 -17.79 30.33 18.14
C ALA A 266 -18.50 31.10 17.02
N HIS A 267 -17.80 31.52 15.97
CA HIS A 267 -18.37 32.26 14.86
C HIS A 267 -19.50 31.46 14.19
N ASP A 268 -20.52 32.19 13.75
CA ASP A 268 -21.67 31.58 13.07
C ASP A 268 -21.26 31.11 11.67
N VAL A 269 -21.32 29.80 11.45
CA VAL A 269 -21.03 29.15 10.15
C VAL A 269 -21.92 29.69 9.03
N SER A 270 -23.07 30.31 9.35
CA SER A 270 -23.89 31.00 8.35
C SER A 270 -23.17 32.19 7.69
N GLU A 271 -22.26 32.87 8.39
CA GLU A 271 -21.46 33.98 7.85
C GLU A 271 -20.33 33.48 6.95
N GLY A 272 -19.66 32.37 7.31
CA GLY A 272 -18.68 31.73 6.42
C GLY A 272 -19.31 31.18 5.14
N GLN A 273 -20.51 30.60 5.23
CA GLN A 273 -21.28 30.21 4.04
C GLN A 273 -21.63 31.41 3.13
N LYS A 274 -22.06 32.54 3.69
CA LYS A 274 -22.34 33.76 2.92
C LYS A 274 -21.08 34.25 2.22
N PHE A 275 -19.94 34.19 2.91
CA PHE A 275 -18.65 34.58 2.36
C PHE A 275 -18.20 33.68 1.20
N VAL A 276 -18.20 32.35 1.38
CA VAL A 276 -17.90 31.39 0.33
C VAL A 276 -18.82 31.57 -0.87
N LYS A 277 -20.12 31.80 -0.63
CA LYS A 277 -21.10 32.11 -1.68
C LYS A 277 -20.73 33.39 -2.44
N GLN A 278 -20.39 34.47 -1.73
CA GLN A 278 -19.98 35.74 -2.32
C GLN A 278 -18.75 35.56 -3.23
N VAL A 279 -17.77 34.78 -2.78
CA VAL A 279 -16.58 34.45 -3.57
C VAL A 279 -16.96 33.65 -4.82
N TYR A 280 -17.70 32.56 -4.65
CA TYR A 280 -18.16 31.73 -5.75
C TYR A 280 -18.95 32.52 -6.81
N GLU A 281 -19.92 33.35 -6.41
CA GLU A 281 -20.73 34.13 -7.34
C GLU A 281 -19.90 35.18 -8.09
N ALA A 282 -18.90 35.79 -7.44
CA ALA A 282 -17.97 36.71 -8.10
C ALA A 282 -17.08 35.97 -9.12
N LEU A 283 -16.55 34.80 -8.77
CA LEU A 283 -15.74 33.99 -9.68
C LEU A 283 -16.57 33.45 -10.85
N ARG A 284 -17.78 32.97 -10.58
CA ARG A 284 -18.69 32.40 -11.58
C ARG A 284 -19.16 33.43 -12.61
N SER A 285 -19.21 34.71 -12.23
CA SER A 285 -19.54 35.84 -13.12
C SER A 285 -18.34 36.42 -13.85
N SER A 286 -17.11 36.01 -13.49
CA SER A 286 -15.89 36.46 -14.16
C SER A 286 -15.79 35.91 -15.59
N PRO A 287 -15.31 36.70 -16.57
CA PRO A 287 -14.95 36.17 -17.88
C PRO A 287 -13.79 35.15 -17.82
N GLN A 288 -13.05 35.08 -16.70
CA GLN A 288 -12.00 34.07 -16.46
C GLN A 288 -12.55 32.75 -15.88
N TRP A 289 -13.87 32.58 -15.69
CA TRP A 289 -14.44 31.38 -15.05
C TRP A 289 -13.94 30.04 -15.61
N ASN A 290 -13.81 29.94 -16.94
CA ASN A 290 -13.32 28.73 -17.62
C ASN A 290 -11.83 28.45 -17.41
N GLU A 291 -11.10 29.35 -16.73
CA GLU A 291 -9.68 29.24 -16.43
C GLU A 291 -9.43 29.20 -14.91
N ILE A 292 -10.50 29.11 -14.10
CA ILE A 292 -10.42 29.19 -12.64
C ILE A 292 -10.60 27.81 -12.00
N LEU A 293 -9.73 27.53 -11.02
CA LEU A 293 -9.94 26.53 -9.98
C LEU A 293 -10.10 27.26 -8.65
N PHE A 294 -11.25 27.09 -8.01
CA PHE A 294 -11.52 27.64 -6.68
C PHE A 294 -11.43 26.52 -5.63
N LEU A 295 -10.56 26.71 -4.65
CA LEU A 295 -10.29 25.80 -3.55
C LEU A 295 -10.82 26.40 -2.26
N ILE A 296 -11.70 25.65 -1.58
CA ILE A 296 -12.15 25.94 -0.22
C ILE A 296 -11.53 24.86 0.66
N ILE A 297 -10.59 25.26 1.51
CA ILE A 297 -9.89 24.35 2.42
C ILE A 297 -10.02 24.84 3.85
N TYR A 298 -9.63 23.99 4.80
CA TYR A 298 -9.51 24.34 6.21
C TYR A 298 -8.06 24.15 6.67
N ASP A 299 -7.66 24.90 7.69
CA ASP A 299 -6.33 24.83 8.27
C ASP A 299 -6.13 23.57 9.14
N GLU A 300 -7.03 23.32 10.09
CA GLU A 300 -7.04 22.22 11.03
C GLU A 300 -8.48 21.89 11.51
N HIS A 301 -8.63 20.92 12.40
CA HIS A 301 -9.93 20.29 12.71
C HIS A 301 -10.73 20.95 13.84
N GLY A 302 -10.16 21.90 14.58
CA GLY A 302 -10.81 22.65 15.65
C GLY A 302 -11.18 21.82 16.87
N GLY A 303 -10.61 20.62 16.99
CA GLY A 303 -10.96 19.66 18.03
C GLY A 303 -12.23 18.85 17.76
N PHE A 304 -12.90 19.06 16.62
CA PHE A 304 -14.09 18.29 16.24
C PHE A 304 -13.72 16.89 15.74
N TYR A 305 -14.60 15.93 15.98
CA TYR A 305 -14.37 14.53 15.66
C TYR A 305 -14.24 14.29 14.15
N ASP A 306 -13.34 13.38 13.79
CA ASP A 306 -13.31 12.71 12.49
C ASP A 306 -13.01 11.23 12.70
N HIS A 307 -13.64 10.36 11.92
CA HIS A 307 -13.51 8.92 12.08
C HIS A 307 -12.26 8.35 11.38
N VAL A 308 -11.63 9.10 10.46
CA VAL A 308 -10.55 8.59 9.62
C VAL A 308 -9.19 8.84 10.27
N PRO A 309 -8.43 7.78 10.59
CA PRO A 309 -7.07 7.93 11.08
C PRO A 309 -6.16 8.60 10.04
N PRO A 310 -5.30 9.56 10.44
CA PRO A 310 -4.29 10.09 9.54
C PRO A 310 -3.24 9.02 9.16
N PRO A 311 -2.64 9.11 7.96
CA PRO A 311 -1.51 8.26 7.58
C PRO A 311 -0.35 8.35 8.59
N ILE A 312 0.18 7.18 8.95
CA ILE A 312 1.24 7.06 9.98
C ILE A 312 2.61 6.67 9.43
N THR A 313 2.73 6.48 8.12
CA THR A 313 3.98 6.16 7.44
C THR A 313 4.11 6.98 6.16
N GLY A 314 5.34 7.19 5.69
CA GLY A 314 5.60 7.87 4.42
C GLY A 314 5.42 9.40 4.44
N VAL A 315 5.29 10.03 5.62
CA VAL A 315 5.24 11.49 5.76
C VAL A 315 6.66 11.99 6.01
N PRO A 316 7.31 12.69 5.05
CA PRO A 316 8.66 13.20 5.23
C PRO A 316 8.67 14.44 6.14
N SER A 317 9.72 14.57 6.95
CA SER A 317 10.03 15.85 7.60
C SER A 317 10.36 16.88 6.50
N PRO A 318 9.78 18.09 6.53
CA PRO A 318 9.90 19.01 5.39
C PRO A 318 11.27 19.69 5.29
N ASP A 319 11.98 19.87 6.40
CA ASP A 319 13.21 20.68 6.47
C ASP A 319 14.21 20.22 7.54
N ASP A 320 14.03 19.01 8.11
CA ASP A 320 14.83 18.45 9.20
C ASP A 320 14.89 19.33 10.47
N ILE A 321 13.94 20.26 10.64
CA ILE A 321 13.83 21.11 11.83
C ILE A 321 12.89 20.45 12.83
N ASP A 322 13.44 20.02 13.97
CA ASP A 322 12.64 19.54 15.09
C ASP A 322 11.86 20.68 15.76
N GLY A 323 10.70 20.34 16.31
CA GLY A 323 9.89 21.27 17.12
C GLY A 323 10.59 21.66 18.43
N PRO A 324 10.06 22.67 19.14
CA PRO A 324 10.64 23.10 20.41
C PRO A 324 10.52 22.03 21.51
N GLU A 325 11.34 22.21 22.56
CA GLU A 325 11.15 21.50 23.83
C GLU A 325 9.76 21.83 24.42
N PRO A 326 9.09 20.89 25.13
CA PRO A 326 9.62 19.61 25.63
C PRO A 326 9.44 18.41 24.68
N TYR A 327 8.85 18.60 23.50
CA TYR A 327 8.36 17.50 22.66
C TYR A 327 9.29 17.13 21.50
N LYS A 328 10.03 18.09 20.92
CA LYS A 328 10.87 17.86 19.73
C LYS A 328 10.14 17.12 18.62
N PHE A 329 8.94 17.61 18.30
CA PHE A 329 8.09 17.01 17.28
C PHE A 329 8.84 16.94 15.94
N LYS A 330 8.80 15.79 15.26
CA LYS A 330 9.64 15.50 14.09
C LYS A 330 9.03 15.90 12.74
N PHE A 331 7.77 16.34 12.73
CA PHE A 331 7.04 16.68 11.52
C PHE A 331 6.92 15.50 10.53
N ASP A 332 6.86 14.28 11.07
CA ASP A 332 6.84 12.99 10.36
C ASP A 332 5.44 12.33 10.36
N ARG A 333 4.39 13.11 10.63
CA ARG A 333 2.99 12.65 10.69
C ARG A 333 2.01 13.80 10.51
N LEU A 334 0.86 13.48 9.92
CA LEU A 334 -0.21 14.43 9.60
C LEU A 334 -1.17 14.64 10.78
N GLY A 335 -1.98 15.69 10.70
CA GLY A 335 -3.09 15.98 11.61
C GLY A 335 -4.41 15.33 11.18
N VAL A 336 -5.49 15.71 11.85
CA VAL A 336 -6.84 15.20 11.57
C VAL A 336 -7.30 15.61 10.16
N ARG A 337 -8.19 14.82 9.56
CA ARG A 337 -8.77 15.10 8.25
C ARG A 337 -9.60 16.40 8.27
N VAL A 338 -9.45 17.22 7.22
CA VAL A 338 -10.11 18.52 7.08
C VAL A 338 -10.92 18.62 5.77
N PRO A 339 -11.97 19.45 5.70
CA PRO A 339 -12.76 19.61 4.47
C PRO A 339 -11.96 20.26 3.34
N VAL A 340 -12.13 19.73 2.12
CA VAL A 340 -11.68 20.37 0.88
C VAL A 340 -12.74 20.22 -0.20
N ILE A 341 -13.13 21.35 -0.79
CA ILE A 341 -14.03 21.41 -1.95
C ILE A 341 -13.30 22.08 -3.12
N MET A 342 -13.28 21.41 -4.26
CA MET A 342 -12.68 21.90 -5.50
C MET A 342 -13.78 22.31 -6.47
N VAL A 343 -13.81 23.57 -6.86
CA VAL A 343 -14.86 24.16 -7.71
C VAL A 343 -14.25 24.67 -9.00
N SER A 344 -14.68 24.11 -10.13
CA SER A 344 -14.24 24.51 -11.46
C SER A 344 -15.24 24.01 -12.52
N PRO A 345 -15.41 24.70 -13.67
CA PRO A 345 -16.25 24.20 -14.75
C PRO A 345 -15.74 22.89 -15.39
N TRP A 346 -14.51 22.48 -15.08
CA TRP A 346 -13.89 21.27 -15.59
C TRP A 346 -14.08 20.04 -14.70
N ILE A 347 -14.69 20.22 -13.53
CA ILE A 347 -14.94 19.14 -12.57
C ILE A 347 -16.30 18.52 -12.85
N GLU A 348 -16.36 17.19 -12.88
CA GLU A 348 -17.61 16.47 -13.03
C GLU A 348 -18.51 16.63 -11.80
N ARG A 349 -19.82 16.58 -12.05
CA ARG A 349 -20.82 16.81 -11.01
C ARG A 349 -20.74 15.73 -9.94
N GLY A 350 -20.59 16.15 -8.68
CA GLY A 350 -20.75 15.28 -7.51
C GLY A 350 -19.66 14.20 -7.40
N THR A 351 -18.46 14.47 -7.88
CA THR A 351 -17.33 13.55 -7.73
C THR A 351 -16.80 13.61 -6.30
N ALA A 352 -17.06 12.56 -5.50
CA ALA A 352 -16.23 12.34 -4.32
C ALA A 352 -15.01 11.57 -4.78
N GLU A 353 -13.82 11.99 -4.39
CA GLU A 353 -12.59 11.24 -4.62
C GLU A 353 -12.52 10.04 -3.65
N ALA A 354 -13.56 9.20 -3.67
CA ALA A 354 -13.44 7.84 -3.17
C ALA A 354 -12.39 7.18 -4.05
N THR A 355 -11.38 6.57 -3.45
CA THR A 355 -10.55 5.57 -4.11
C THR A 355 -11.40 4.33 -4.42
N THR A 356 -12.46 4.47 -5.24
CA THR A 356 -12.83 3.39 -6.14
C THR A 356 -11.58 3.15 -6.98
N SER A 357 -11.18 1.89 -7.14
CA SER A 357 -10.01 1.53 -7.95
C SER A 357 -9.99 2.37 -9.22
N THR A 358 -9.04 3.30 -9.32
CA THR A 358 -8.82 4.11 -10.52
C THR A 358 -8.31 3.25 -11.68
N TYR A 359 -8.10 1.96 -11.43
CA TYR A 359 -7.59 1.01 -12.39
C TYR A 359 -8.75 0.32 -13.11
N PRO A 360 -8.70 0.21 -14.44
CA PRO A 360 -9.70 -0.54 -15.21
C PRO A 360 -9.68 -2.05 -14.90
N ILE A 361 -8.67 -2.51 -14.16
CA ILE A 361 -8.48 -3.91 -13.80
C ILE A 361 -9.40 -4.30 -12.65
N LYS A 362 -10.21 -5.35 -12.86
CA LYS A 362 -11.05 -5.98 -11.84
C LYS A 362 -10.65 -7.42 -11.54
N THR A 363 -9.90 -8.05 -12.45
CA THR A 363 -9.43 -9.44 -12.33
C THR A 363 -7.93 -9.52 -12.59
N ILE A 364 -7.18 -10.07 -11.64
CA ILE A 364 -5.76 -10.42 -11.81
C ILE A 364 -5.67 -11.94 -11.94
N VAL A 365 -5.07 -12.41 -13.04
CA VAL A 365 -4.84 -13.83 -13.32
C VAL A 365 -3.36 -14.14 -13.18
N LEU A 366 -3.00 -15.18 -12.46
CA LEU A 366 -1.60 -15.57 -12.21
C LEU A 366 -1.36 -17.02 -12.64
N VAL A 367 -0.31 -17.21 -13.46
CA VAL A 367 0.33 -18.50 -13.74
C VAL A 367 1.77 -18.43 -13.23
N VAL A 368 2.20 -19.46 -12.49
CA VAL A 368 3.54 -19.58 -11.93
C VAL A 368 4.23 -20.80 -12.52
N GLN A 369 5.10 -20.57 -13.50
CA GLN A 369 6.00 -21.57 -14.07
C GLN A 369 7.16 -21.89 -13.09
N GLU A 370 7.93 -22.94 -13.38
CA GLU A 370 8.98 -23.47 -12.52
C GLU A 370 10.38 -23.25 -13.08
N ASN A 371 11.33 -22.94 -12.19
CA ASN A 371 12.75 -23.28 -12.29
C ASN A 371 13.45 -22.73 -13.55
N ARG A 372 13.29 -21.43 -13.84
CA ARG A 372 14.01 -20.76 -14.95
C ARG A 372 14.40 -19.33 -14.60
N SER A 373 15.66 -18.98 -14.87
CA SER A 373 16.15 -17.60 -14.75
C SER A 373 15.62 -16.70 -15.88
N PHE A 374 15.67 -15.38 -15.66
CA PHE A 374 15.30 -14.40 -16.70
C PHE A 374 16.14 -14.58 -17.96
N ASP A 375 17.47 -14.63 -17.85
CA ASP A 375 18.33 -14.75 -19.03
C ASP A 375 18.15 -16.07 -19.78
N HIS A 376 17.83 -17.15 -19.07
CA HIS A 376 17.58 -18.44 -19.68
C HIS A 376 16.34 -18.46 -20.57
N MET A 377 15.24 -17.82 -20.15
CA MET A 377 14.00 -17.79 -20.94
C MET A 377 13.89 -16.58 -21.87
N LEU A 378 14.23 -15.39 -21.38
CA LEU A 378 13.94 -14.11 -22.02
C LEU A 378 15.20 -13.29 -22.33
N GLY A 379 16.39 -13.73 -21.91
CA GLY A 379 17.63 -12.96 -22.09
C GLY A 379 17.90 -12.60 -23.55
N TRP A 380 17.70 -13.54 -24.48
CA TRP A 380 17.90 -13.30 -25.92
C TRP A 380 16.79 -12.48 -26.58
N MET A 381 15.69 -12.17 -25.87
CA MET A 381 14.65 -11.25 -26.36
C MET A 381 15.17 -9.81 -26.50
N LYS A 382 16.34 -9.50 -25.91
CA LYS A 382 17.07 -8.25 -26.17
C LYS A 382 17.26 -7.99 -27.67
N SER A 383 17.47 -9.04 -28.47
CA SER A 383 17.58 -8.92 -29.94
C SER A 383 16.31 -8.39 -30.64
N LEU A 384 15.15 -8.45 -29.96
CA LEU A 384 13.87 -7.94 -30.45
C LEU A 384 13.55 -6.54 -29.90
N ASN A 385 14.06 -6.23 -28.71
CA ASN A 385 13.87 -4.96 -28.03
C ASN A 385 15.11 -4.63 -27.20
N ASP A 386 15.94 -3.71 -27.70
CA ASP A 386 17.23 -3.35 -27.10
C ASP A 386 17.11 -2.78 -25.68
N ASN A 387 15.92 -2.28 -25.30
CA ASN A 387 15.65 -1.78 -23.96
C ASN A 387 15.69 -2.90 -22.91
N ILE A 388 15.41 -4.15 -23.29
CA ILE A 388 15.45 -5.28 -22.34
C ILE A 388 16.89 -5.46 -21.84
N ASN A 389 17.04 -5.52 -20.53
CA ASN A 389 18.26 -5.91 -19.84
C ASN A 389 18.49 -7.42 -19.93
N GLY A 390 18.73 -7.91 -21.15
CA GLY A 390 19.06 -9.30 -21.46
C GLY A 390 20.52 -9.49 -21.85
N VAL A 391 20.83 -10.61 -22.51
CA VAL A 391 22.20 -11.04 -22.82
C VAL A 391 22.66 -10.66 -24.22
N THR A 392 23.97 -10.72 -24.43
CA THR A 392 24.64 -10.44 -25.71
C THR A 392 25.50 -11.60 -26.22
N GLY A 393 25.73 -12.62 -25.38
CA GLY A 393 26.68 -13.71 -25.61
C GLY A 393 28.10 -13.39 -25.15
N GLY A 394 28.34 -12.18 -24.63
CA GLY A 394 29.62 -11.79 -24.01
C GLY A 394 29.72 -12.23 -22.54
N GLU A 395 28.58 -12.57 -21.92
CA GLU A 395 28.47 -13.04 -20.55
C GLU A 395 29.15 -14.41 -20.41
N SER A 396 29.82 -14.66 -19.28
CA SER A 396 30.55 -15.92 -19.08
C SER A 396 30.78 -16.22 -17.60
N ASN A 397 30.99 -17.49 -17.28
CA ASN A 397 31.43 -17.97 -15.97
C ASN A 397 32.72 -18.79 -16.10
N PRO A 398 33.66 -18.68 -15.15
CA PRO A 398 34.79 -19.59 -15.08
C PRO A 398 34.33 -20.99 -14.67
N LEU A 399 35.06 -22.02 -15.11
CA LEU A 399 34.88 -23.40 -14.65
C LEU A 399 35.34 -23.61 -13.21
N SER A 400 36.15 -22.67 -12.67
CA SER A 400 36.35 -22.54 -11.22
C SER A 400 36.44 -21.07 -10.83
N ALA A 401 35.55 -20.63 -9.95
CA ALA A 401 35.49 -19.25 -9.48
C ALA A 401 36.70 -18.86 -8.61
N SER A 402 37.40 -19.86 -8.06
CA SER A 402 38.60 -19.66 -7.24
C SER A 402 39.91 -19.54 -8.03
N ASP A 403 39.92 -19.94 -9.31
CA ASP A 403 41.10 -19.93 -10.18
C ASP A 403 40.93 -18.90 -11.32
N PRO A 404 41.62 -17.73 -11.25
CA PRO A 404 41.58 -16.71 -12.30
C PRO A 404 42.08 -17.18 -13.67
N SER A 405 42.81 -18.28 -13.74
CA SER A 405 43.32 -18.88 -14.98
C SER A 405 42.41 -19.97 -15.55
N SER A 406 41.31 -20.28 -14.87
CA SER A 406 40.36 -21.31 -15.30
C SER A 406 39.72 -20.96 -16.64
N GLY A 407 39.41 -21.99 -17.42
CA GLY A 407 38.63 -21.85 -18.66
C GLY A 407 37.28 -21.21 -18.37
N ARG A 408 36.71 -20.53 -19.36
CA ARG A 408 35.40 -19.86 -19.25
C ARG A 408 34.39 -20.49 -20.17
N VAL A 409 33.17 -20.63 -19.68
CA VAL A 409 31.99 -20.99 -20.46
C VAL A 409 31.22 -19.70 -20.76
N PHE A 410 31.01 -19.42 -22.03
CA PHE A 410 30.27 -18.24 -22.48
C PHE A 410 28.79 -18.57 -22.59
N PHE A 411 27.94 -17.59 -22.30
CA PHE A 411 26.51 -17.76 -22.37
C PHE A 411 26.07 -17.93 -23.83
N GLY A 412 25.44 -19.05 -24.13
CA GLY A 412 24.99 -19.39 -25.48
C GLY A 412 23.47 -19.33 -25.66
N ASP A 413 23.04 -19.73 -26.84
CA ASP A 413 21.64 -19.70 -27.31
C ASP A 413 21.11 -21.08 -27.69
N GLY A 414 21.74 -22.13 -27.16
CA GLY A 414 21.51 -23.54 -27.46
C GLY A 414 20.55 -24.26 -26.51
N SER A 415 19.76 -23.54 -25.71
CA SER A 415 18.81 -24.19 -24.79
C SER A 415 17.75 -25.00 -25.54
N GLY A 416 17.37 -26.11 -24.92
CA GLY A 416 16.38 -27.07 -25.39
C GLY A 416 15.91 -27.93 -24.22
N TYR A 417 15.50 -29.17 -24.50
CA TYR A 417 15.29 -30.16 -23.45
C TYR A 417 16.59 -30.43 -22.68
N SER A 418 16.53 -30.41 -21.34
CA SER A 418 17.72 -30.54 -20.48
C SER A 418 17.49 -31.51 -19.31
N GLU A 419 18.38 -32.51 -19.18
CA GLU A 419 18.54 -33.38 -18.00
C GLU A 419 20.03 -33.48 -17.64
N PRO A 420 20.40 -33.63 -16.35
CA PRO A 420 19.54 -33.63 -15.17
C PRO A 420 19.13 -32.21 -14.71
N ASP A 421 18.31 -32.13 -13.67
CA ASP A 421 17.90 -30.86 -13.03
C ASP A 421 19.09 -30.15 -12.35
N PRO A 422 19.36 -28.86 -12.66
CA PRO A 422 20.45 -28.13 -12.03
C PRO A 422 20.21 -27.84 -10.55
N GLY A 423 21.28 -27.60 -9.80
CA GLY A 423 21.18 -27.36 -8.37
C GLY A 423 20.56 -25.99 -8.08
N HIS A 424 19.54 -25.96 -7.22
CA HIS A 424 18.85 -24.73 -6.85
C HIS A 424 18.52 -24.68 -5.33
N SER A 425 19.22 -25.49 -4.53
CA SER A 425 19.18 -25.38 -3.06
C SER A 425 19.80 -24.04 -2.58
N LEU A 426 19.61 -23.71 -1.30
CA LEU A 426 20.26 -22.55 -0.68
C LEU A 426 21.80 -22.59 -0.83
N GLU A 427 22.42 -23.76 -0.66
CA GLU A 427 23.86 -23.96 -0.83
C GLU A 427 24.30 -23.81 -2.29
N ALA A 428 23.56 -24.43 -3.22
CA ALA A 428 23.85 -24.35 -4.64
C ALA A 428 23.74 -22.90 -5.12
N THR A 429 22.66 -22.22 -4.75
CA THR A 429 22.42 -20.81 -5.09
C THR A 429 23.48 -19.91 -4.47
N HIS A 430 23.90 -20.16 -3.24
CA HIS A 430 25.01 -19.42 -2.63
C HIS A 430 26.32 -19.59 -3.42
N GLN A 431 26.65 -20.81 -3.83
CA GLN A 431 27.83 -21.07 -4.66
C GLN A 431 27.73 -20.37 -6.01
N GLN A 432 26.56 -20.40 -6.66
CA GLN A 432 26.32 -19.73 -7.94
C GLN A 432 26.53 -18.21 -7.85
N LEU A 433 25.98 -17.58 -6.82
CA LEU A 433 26.05 -16.13 -6.59
C LEU A 433 27.46 -15.67 -6.19
N HIS A 434 28.18 -16.45 -5.37
CA HIS A 434 29.41 -16.00 -4.71
C HIS A 434 30.69 -16.74 -5.11
N GLY A 435 30.59 -17.81 -5.89
CA GLY A 435 31.73 -18.64 -6.28
C GLY A 435 32.39 -19.38 -5.11
N ALA A 436 31.66 -19.62 -4.02
CA ALA A 436 32.17 -20.22 -2.79
C ALA A 436 31.12 -21.10 -2.11
N THR A 437 31.55 -22.19 -1.48
CA THR A 437 30.65 -23.07 -0.73
C THR A 437 30.10 -22.38 0.51
N LEU A 438 28.82 -22.61 0.79
CA LEU A 438 28.17 -22.11 1.98
C LEU A 438 28.64 -22.85 3.25
N THR A 439 29.08 -22.11 4.26
CA THR A 439 29.39 -22.63 5.61
C THR A 439 28.69 -21.79 6.70
N SER A 440 28.45 -22.37 7.89
CA SER A 440 27.87 -21.65 9.04
C SER A 440 28.70 -20.42 9.47
N THR A 441 30.01 -20.46 9.26
CA THR A 441 30.91 -19.33 9.54
C THR A 441 30.85 -18.22 8.49
N THR A 442 30.71 -18.56 7.21
CA THR A 442 30.53 -17.56 6.13
C THR A 442 29.18 -16.87 6.19
N PHE A 443 28.14 -17.55 6.68
CA PHE A 443 26.80 -17.00 6.78
C PHE A 443 26.60 -16.07 7.99
N SER A 444 27.31 -16.34 9.10
CA SER A 444 27.32 -15.51 10.32
C SER A 444 28.31 -14.34 10.27
N SER A 445 29.18 -14.27 9.25
CA SER A 445 30.14 -13.17 9.05
C SER A 445 29.49 -11.84 8.58
N ASN A 446 28.32 -11.52 9.12
CA ASN A 446 27.73 -10.18 9.14
C ASN A 446 28.38 -9.27 10.21
N SER A 447 29.45 -9.70 10.87
CA SER A 447 30.17 -8.93 11.89
C SER A 447 31.00 -7.75 11.36
N THR A 448 31.05 -7.52 10.04
CA THR A 448 31.74 -6.36 9.43
C THR A 448 30.85 -5.46 8.56
N GLY A 449 29.53 -5.67 8.53
CA GLY A 449 28.60 -4.69 7.96
C GLY A 449 28.61 -4.52 6.43
N SER A 450 29.25 -5.41 5.66
CA SER A 450 29.18 -5.38 4.19
C SER A 450 28.79 -6.76 3.66
N ILE A 451 27.52 -6.96 3.30
CA ILE A 451 27.10 -8.12 2.50
C ILE A 451 27.86 -8.02 1.17
N ARG A 452 28.63 -9.05 0.80
CA ARG A 452 29.41 -9.05 -0.45
C ARG A 452 28.46 -9.10 -1.64
N VAL A 453 28.56 -8.12 -2.54
CA VAL A 453 27.79 -8.08 -3.78
C VAL A 453 27.99 -9.40 -4.54
N PRO A 454 26.91 -10.09 -4.95
CA PRO A 454 27.00 -11.30 -5.76
C PRO A 454 27.80 -11.06 -7.04
N THR A 455 28.71 -11.99 -7.35
CA THR A 455 29.57 -11.92 -8.54
C THR A 455 28.91 -12.54 -9.76
N MET A 456 27.95 -13.44 -9.55
CA MET A 456 27.32 -14.25 -10.60
C MET A 456 28.34 -15.11 -11.37
N GLN A 457 29.45 -15.54 -10.75
CA GLN A 457 30.54 -16.27 -11.43
C GLN A 457 30.64 -17.75 -11.05
N GLY A 458 29.72 -18.29 -10.22
CA GLY A 458 29.80 -19.66 -9.73
C GLY A 458 28.88 -20.67 -10.41
N PHE A 459 28.08 -20.27 -11.40
CA PHE A 459 27.07 -21.14 -12.03
C PHE A 459 27.69 -22.31 -12.78
N ALA A 460 28.70 -22.06 -13.62
CA ALA A 460 29.37 -23.13 -14.35
C ALA A 460 30.07 -24.12 -13.42
N GLU A 461 30.80 -23.64 -12.41
CA GLU A 461 31.48 -24.51 -11.42
C GLU A 461 30.48 -25.34 -10.60
N GLN A 462 29.38 -24.75 -10.17
CA GLN A 462 28.35 -25.47 -9.41
C GLN A 462 27.68 -26.54 -10.27
N ALA A 463 27.36 -26.24 -11.53
CA ALA A 463 26.80 -27.20 -12.47
C ALA A 463 27.75 -28.40 -12.72
N GLU A 464 29.04 -28.14 -12.97
CA GLU A 464 30.05 -29.21 -13.15
C GLU A 464 30.22 -30.11 -11.92
N SER A 465 29.88 -29.62 -10.72
CA SER A 465 29.93 -30.42 -9.50
C SER A 465 28.81 -31.46 -9.41
N ILE A 466 27.69 -31.25 -10.13
CA ILE A 466 26.57 -32.19 -10.20
C ILE A 466 26.85 -33.25 -11.26
N ASN A 467 27.13 -32.81 -12.49
CA ASN A 467 27.48 -33.70 -13.59
C ASN A 467 28.45 -33.03 -14.56
N LYS A 468 29.41 -33.80 -15.07
CA LYS A 468 30.42 -33.27 -15.99
C LYS A 468 29.76 -32.80 -17.30
N GLY A 469 30.07 -31.59 -17.74
CA GLY A 469 29.50 -30.96 -18.94
C GLY A 469 28.18 -30.22 -18.69
N MET A 470 27.67 -30.22 -17.45
CA MET A 470 26.42 -29.54 -17.12
C MET A 470 26.54 -28.01 -17.17
N SER A 471 27.77 -27.47 -17.16
CA SER A 471 27.98 -26.03 -17.39
C SER A 471 27.48 -25.58 -18.76
N ASP A 472 27.54 -26.45 -19.79
CA ASP A 472 26.99 -26.17 -21.12
C ASP A 472 25.46 -26.08 -21.10
N VAL A 473 24.78 -26.70 -20.12
CA VAL A 473 23.31 -26.62 -19.98
C VAL A 473 22.91 -25.33 -19.25
N VAL A 474 23.55 -25.05 -18.12
CA VAL A 474 23.22 -23.91 -17.24
C VAL A 474 23.60 -22.57 -17.87
N MET A 475 24.65 -22.54 -18.71
CA MET A 475 25.14 -21.35 -19.41
C MET A 475 24.56 -21.19 -20.82
N ASN A 476 23.32 -21.62 -21.05
CA ASN A 476 22.60 -21.36 -22.31
C ASN A 476 21.21 -20.79 -22.04
N GLY A 477 20.69 -20.01 -22.99
CA GLY A 477 19.32 -19.51 -23.00
C GLY A 477 18.58 -19.85 -24.28
N PHE A 478 17.26 -19.66 -24.31
CA PHE A 478 16.43 -19.90 -25.49
C PHE A 478 16.50 -18.74 -26.48
N LYS A 479 16.63 -19.06 -27.78
CA LYS A 479 16.36 -18.08 -28.84
C LYS A 479 14.88 -17.72 -28.87
N PRO A 480 14.53 -16.48 -29.25
CA PRO A 480 13.14 -16.09 -29.41
C PRO A 480 12.32 -17.04 -30.31
N GLU A 481 12.93 -17.62 -31.34
CA GLU A 481 12.28 -18.53 -32.29
C GLU A 481 11.94 -19.90 -31.68
N MET A 482 12.63 -20.31 -30.60
CA MET A 482 12.35 -21.56 -29.89
C MET A 482 11.19 -21.41 -28.91
N VAL A 483 10.97 -20.19 -28.42
CA VAL A 483 9.88 -19.84 -27.50
C VAL A 483 8.90 -18.84 -28.14
N PRO A 484 8.25 -19.18 -29.28
CA PRO A 484 7.46 -18.25 -30.08
C PRO A 484 6.27 -17.63 -29.32
N VAL A 485 5.68 -18.33 -28.34
CA VAL A 485 4.59 -17.78 -27.51
C VAL A 485 5.10 -16.66 -26.63
N TYR A 486 6.21 -16.88 -25.91
CA TYR A 486 6.82 -15.86 -25.07
C TYR A 486 7.39 -14.70 -25.89
N LYS A 487 8.00 -14.99 -27.06
CA LYS A 487 8.42 -13.97 -28.03
C LYS A 487 7.29 -13.02 -28.38
N GLU A 488 6.13 -13.56 -28.77
CA GLU A 488 4.99 -12.76 -29.18
C GLU A 488 4.43 -11.93 -28.01
N LEU A 489 4.30 -12.52 -26.82
CA LEU A 489 3.83 -11.80 -25.64
C LEU A 489 4.77 -10.65 -25.22
N VAL A 490 6.09 -10.86 -25.28
CA VAL A 490 7.09 -9.83 -25.00
C VAL A 490 7.02 -8.69 -26.02
N GLN A 491 6.79 -8.99 -27.29
CA GLN A 491 6.62 -7.96 -28.32
C GLN A 491 5.31 -7.20 -28.19
N GLU A 492 4.25 -7.87 -27.72
CA GLU A 492 2.89 -7.32 -27.69
C GLU A 492 2.54 -6.60 -26.39
N PHE A 493 3.15 -6.96 -25.26
CA PHE A 493 2.76 -6.44 -23.95
C PHE A 493 3.97 -5.96 -23.15
N ALA A 494 4.01 -6.24 -21.84
CA ALA A 494 5.08 -5.82 -20.96
C ALA A 494 5.93 -7.01 -20.49
N VAL A 495 7.23 -6.79 -20.38
CA VAL A 495 8.18 -7.66 -19.67
C VAL A 495 8.81 -6.90 -18.52
N CYS A 496 8.95 -7.54 -17.36
CA CYS A 496 9.77 -7.00 -16.27
C CYS A 496 11.15 -7.65 -16.31
N ASP A 497 12.18 -6.86 -16.56
CA ASP A 497 13.57 -7.34 -16.65
C ASP A 497 14.34 -7.16 -15.34
N ARG A 498 13.62 -6.88 -14.25
CA ARG A 498 14.18 -6.71 -12.91
C ARG A 498 13.24 -7.25 -11.82
N TRP A 499 12.71 -8.45 -12.04
CA TRP A 499 11.94 -9.20 -11.04
C TRP A 499 12.78 -10.31 -10.43
N PHE A 500 12.88 -10.37 -9.11
CA PHE A 500 13.73 -11.34 -8.41
C PHE A 500 12.90 -12.38 -7.65
N ALA A 501 13.41 -13.60 -7.54
CA ALA A 501 12.91 -14.55 -6.57
C ALA A 501 13.00 -13.93 -5.17
N SER A 502 11.99 -14.12 -4.32
CA SER A 502 11.94 -13.47 -3.00
C SER A 502 13.09 -13.87 -2.09
N ILE A 503 13.63 -15.08 -2.26
CA ILE A 503 14.79 -15.60 -1.53
C ILE A 503 15.66 -16.53 -2.40
N PRO A 504 16.98 -16.65 -2.12
CA PRO A 504 17.93 -17.44 -2.90
C PRO A 504 17.87 -18.95 -2.56
N THR A 505 16.72 -19.58 -2.77
CA THR A 505 16.52 -21.02 -2.54
C THR A 505 15.45 -21.60 -3.47
N LEU A 506 15.15 -22.89 -3.29
CA LEU A 506 14.25 -23.69 -4.10
C LEU A 506 12.76 -23.26 -4.10
N THR A 507 11.99 -23.96 -4.92
CA THR A 507 10.59 -23.76 -5.33
C THR A 507 9.63 -23.43 -4.18
N GLN A 508 9.44 -24.32 -3.20
CA GLN A 508 8.36 -24.18 -2.20
C GLN A 508 8.47 -22.87 -1.40
N PRO A 509 9.62 -22.54 -0.77
CA PRO A 509 9.74 -21.26 -0.06
C PRO A 509 9.39 -20.04 -0.93
N ASN A 510 9.80 -20.00 -2.20
CA ASN A 510 9.45 -18.90 -3.10
C ASN A 510 7.96 -18.87 -3.46
N ARG A 511 7.33 -20.04 -3.69
CA ARG A 511 5.87 -20.12 -3.91
C ARG A 511 5.05 -19.68 -2.69
N LEU A 512 5.55 -19.87 -1.46
CA LEU A 512 4.90 -19.33 -0.26
C LEU A 512 4.89 -17.79 -0.25
N TYR A 513 5.94 -17.13 -0.71
CA TYR A 513 5.99 -15.66 -0.80
C TYR A 513 4.94 -15.10 -1.76
N ILE A 514 4.67 -15.77 -2.89
CA ILE A 514 3.67 -15.32 -3.89
C ILE A 514 2.30 -15.05 -3.26
N HIS A 515 1.88 -15.88 -2.30
CA HIS A 515 0.54 -15.80 -1.71
C HIS A 515 0.50 -15.30 -0.26
N SER A 516 1.65 -15.17 0.41
CA SER A 516 1.69 -14.77 1.82
C SER A 516 2.79 -13.76 2.19
N ALA A 517 3.62 -13.34 1.23
CA ALA A 517 4.74 -12.42 1.45
C ALA A 517 5.75 -12.89 2.51
N THR A 518 5.77 -14.19 2.84
CA THR A 518 6.75 -14.86 3.71
C THR A 518 6.76 -16.37 3.44
N SER A 519 7.88 -17.03 3.74
CA SER A 519 7.96 -18.49 3.82
C SER A 519 7.80 -19.02 5.25
N TYR A 520 7.49 -18.13 6.22
CA TYR A 520 7.39 -18.45 7.65
C TYR A 520 8.66 -19.13 8.19
N GLY A 521 9.82 -18.59 7.81
CA GLY A 521 11.13 -19.12 8.19
C GLY A 521 11.63 -20.31 7.37
N ALA A 522 10.85 -20.84 6.42
CA ALA A 522 11.31 -21.96 5.59
C ALA A 522 12.37 -21.51 4.57
N THR A 523 13.48 -22.23 4.50
CA THR A 523 14.53 -22.11 3.47
C THR A 523 14.65 -23.34 2.58
N GLU A 524 13.92 -24.39 2.94
CA GLU A 524 13.87 -25.71 2.32
C GLU A 524 12.48 -26.32 2.56
N ASN A 525 12.27 -27.52 2.03
CA ASN A 525 11.04 -28.27 2.15
C ASN A 525 10.83 -28.79 3.58
N ASP A 526 9.74 -28.38 4.24
CA ASP A 526 9.44 -28.79 5.61
C ASP A 526 8.21 -29.71 5.69
N THR A 527 8.46 -31.01 5.70
CA THR A 527 7.43 -32.05 5.84
C THR A 527 6.58 -31.90 7.12
N SER A 528 7.13 -31.35 8.20
CA SER A 528 6.37 -31.09 9.43
C SER A 528 5.34 -29.97 9.24
N MET A 529 5.68 -28.99 8.39
CA MET A 529 4.78 -27.92 7.99
C MET A 529 3.79 -28.38 6.94
N LEU A 530 4.11 -29.36 6.09
CA LEU A 530 3.11 -30.00 5.22
C LEU A 530 2.00 -30.64 6.06
N ILE A 531 2.34 -31.35 7.15
CA ILE A 531 1.35 -31.92 8.07
C ILE A 531 0.50 -30.83 8.73
N LYS A 532 1.14 -29.85 9.37
CA LYS A 532 0.43 -28.80 10.15
C LYS A 532 -0.31 -27.78 9.29
N GLY A 533 0.14 -27.61 8.05
CA GLY A 533 -0.13 -26.47 7.20
C GLY A 533 0.56 -25.18 7.68
N TYR A 534 1.07 -24.41 6.73
CA TYR A 534 1.70 -23.11 6.96
C TYR A 534 0.69 -22.11 7.58
N PRO A 535 1.04 -21.45 8.70
CA PRO A 535 0.06 -20.75 9.54
C PRO A 535 -0.16 -19.28 9.17
N GLN A 536 0.70 -18.72 8.31
CA GLN A 536 0.68 -17.32 7.92
C GLN A 536 -0.61 -16.95 7.17
N LYS A 537 -1.02 -15.69 7.33
CA LYS A 537 -2.15 -15.12 6.61
C LYS A 537 -1.82 -15.04 5.12
N THR A 538 -2.80 -15.35 4.28
CA THR A 538 -2.65 -15.29 2.82
C THR A 538 -3.34 -14.08 2.21
N ILE A 539 -3.00 -13.76 0.96
CA ILE A 539 -3.70 -12.74 0.18
C ILE A 539 -5.17 -13.10 -0.06
N PHE A 540 -5.51 -14.40 -0.12
CA PHE A 540 -6.87 -14.89 -0.27
C PHE A 540 -7.77 -14.47 0.91
N GLU A 541 -7.24 -14.55 2.13
CA GLU A 541 -7.93 -14.08 3.33
C GLU A 541 -8.10 -12.54 3.29
N SER A 542 -7.07 -11.80 2.86
CA SER A 542 -7.17 -10.34 2.72
C SER A 542 -8.21 -9.91 1.68
N LEU A 543 -8.34 -10.67 0.58
CA LEU A 543 -9.36 -10.42 -0.45
C LEU A 543 -10.76 -10.64 0.12
N GLU A 544 -11.00 -11.76 0.79
CA GLU A 544 -12.30 -12.06 1.41
C GLU A 544 -12.69 -10.99 2.45
N GLU A 545 -11.75 -10.60 3.33
CA GLU A 545 -11.96 -9.53 4.32
C GLU A 545 -12.27 -8.18 3.66
N GLY A 546 -11.70 -7.92 2.48
CA GLY A 546 -11.99 -6.74 1.66
C GLY A 546 -13.22 -6.88 0.76
N GLY A 547 -14.02 -7.94 0.90
CA GLY A 547 -15.23 -8.16 0.09
C GLY A 547 -14.94 -8.58 -1.36
N CYS A 548 -13.71 -8.98 -1.67
CA CYS A 548 -13.29 -9.49 -2.97
C CYS A 548 -13.33 -11.02 -3.03
N SER A 549 -13.48 -11.54 -4.24
CA SER A 549 -13.53 -12.97 -4.51
C SER A 549 -12.23 -13.50 -5.12
N PHE A 550 -11.96 -14.79 -4.94
CA PHE A 550 -10.84 -15.46 -5.60
C PHE A 550 -11.23 -16.85 -6.10
N GLY A 551 -10.46 -17.40 -7.04
CA GLY A 551 -10.65 -18.75 -7.57
C GLY A 551 -9.33 -19.40 -7.96
N ILE A 552 -9.19 -20.68 -7.68
CA ILE A 552 -7.98 -21.47 -7.92
C ILE A 552 -8.34 -22.57 -8.94
N TYR A 553 -7.79 -22.46 -10.14
CA TYR A 553 -8.03 -23.40 -11.23
C TYR A 553 -6.84 -24.32 -11.35
N HIS A 554 -7.05 -25.62 -11.18
CA HIS A 554 -5.94 -26.55 -10.98
C HIS A 554 -6.09 -27.81 -11.83
N GLN A 555 -4.95 -28.37 -12.25
CA GLN A 555 -4.89 -29.65 -12.98
C GLN A 555 -4.40 -30.80 -12.08
N TYR A 556 -3.57 -30.51 -11.09
CA TYR A 556 -3.25 -31.38 -9.94
C TYR A 556 -3.64 -30.70 -8.63
N PRO A 557 -3.56 -31.38 -7.47
CA PRO A 557 -3.88 -30.77 -6.19
C PRO A 557 -3.12 -29.46 -6.00
N PRO A 558 -3.82 -28.37 -5.68
CA PRO A 558 -3.26 -27.03 -5.72
C PRO A 558 -2.28 -26.80 -4.57
N ASN A 559 -1.18 -26.09 -4.84
CA ASN A 559 -0.12 -25.83 -3.86
C ASN A 559 -0.55 -24.85 -2.77
N THR A 560 -1.62 -24.09 -3.02
CA THR A 560 -2.29 -23.27 -1.99
C THR A 560 -2.71 -24.11 -0.77
N LEU A 561 -2.89 -25.43 -0.90
CA LEU A 561 -3.17 -26.33 0.22
C LEU A 561 -1.96 -26.54 1.16
N PHE A 562 -0.77 -26.02 0.85
CA PHE A 562 0.31 -25.92 1.83
C PHE A 562 -0.07 -25.01 3.00
N PHE A 563 -0.93 -24.01 2.78
CA PHE A 563 -1.44 -23.14 3.84
C PHE A 563 -2.59 -23.79 4.58
N ARG A 564 -2.51 -23.85 5.93
CA ARG A 564 -3.58 -24.46 6.74
C ARG A 564 -4.94 -23.76 6.54
N ASN A 565 -4.92 -22.44 6.33
CA ASN A 565 -6.15 -21.64 6.18
C ASN A 565 -6.86 -21.96 4.87
N MET A 566 -6.13 -22.34 3.83
CA MET A 566 -6.68 -22.72 2.53
C MET A 566 -7.29 -24.13 2.52
N ARG A 567 -7.13 -24.90 3.61
CA ARG A 567 -7.78 -26.20 3.85
C ARG A 567 -9.14 -26.10 4.56
N LYS A 568 -9.56 -24.89 4.94
CA LYS A 568 -10.85 -24.65 5.63
C LYS A 568 -12.02 -24.91 4.70
N LEU A 569 -13.09 -25.49 5.23
CA LEU A 569 -14.31 -25.84 4.48
C LEU A 569 -14.92 -24.68 3.69
N LYS A 570 -14.87 -23.45 4.22
CA LYS A 570 -15.42 -22.28 3.53
C LYS A 570 -14.80 -21.99 2.16
N TYR A 571 -13.58 -22.44 1.90
CA TYR A 571 -12.88 -22.21 0.62
C TYR A 571 -12.98 -23.36 -0.37
N ILE A 572 -13.64 -24.47 -0.04
CA ILE A 572 -13.67 -25.65 -0.93
C ILE A 572 -14.30 -25.33 -2.29
N ASP A 573 -15.28 -24.42 -2.33
CA ASP A 573 -15.97 -24.03 -3.57
C ASP A 573 -15.11 -23.08 -4.44
N ASN A 574 -13.99 -22.57 -3.93
CA ASN A 574 -13.07 -21.71 -4.68
C ASN A 574 -12.07 -22.52 -5.51
N TYR A 575 -12.04 -23.85 -5.37
CA TYR A 575 -11.21 -24.75 -6.16
C TYR A 575 -11.99 -25.25 -7.39
N HIS A 576 -11.36 -25.16 -8.56
CA HIS A 576 -11.98 -25.47 -9.84
C HIS A 576 -11.07 -26.37 -10.68
N GLN A 577 -11.65 -27.37 -11.33
CA GLN A 577 -10.94 -28.18 -12.31
C GLN A 577 -10.68 -27.33 -13.56
N PHE A 578 -9.41 -27.05 -13.85
CA PHE A 578 -9.02 -26.15 -14.93
C PHE A 578 -9.62 -26.56 -16.28
N ASP A 579 -9.44 -27.83 -16.67
CA ASP A 579 -9.85 -28.36 -17.97
C ASP A 579 -11.38 -28.37 -18.19
N LEU A 580 -12.16 -28.29 -17.11
CA LEU A 580 -13.62 -28.31 -17.15
C LEU A 580 -14.26 -26.92 -17.01
N GLN A 581 -13.66 -26.05 -16.20
CA GLN A 581 -14.34 -24.85 -15.70
C GLN A 581 -13.69 -23.54 -16.15
N PHE A 582 -12.37 -23.49 -16.36
CA PHE A 582 -11.69 -22.23 -16.61
C PHE A 582 -12.19 -21.52 -17.87
N LYS A 583 -12.22 -22.25 -19.00
CA LYS A 583 -12.70 -21.71 -20.27
C LYS A 583 -14.18 -21.32 -20.21
N ASP A 584 -15.02 -22.14 -19.56
CA ASP A 584 -16.44 -21.84 -19.37
C ASP A 584 -16.66 -20.55 -18.55
N HIS A 585 -15.88 -20.35 -17.49
CA HIS A 585 -15.92 -19.14 -16.68
C HIS A 585 -15.41 -17.91 -17.45
N CYS A 586 -14.36 -18.08 -18.28
CA CYS A 586 -13.89 -17.03 -19.19
C CYS A 586 -15.01 -16.62 -20.17
N GLU A 587 -15.62 -17.58 -20.87
CA GLU A 587 -16.68 -17.34 -21.86
C GLU A 587 -17.91 -16.67 -21.26
N LYS A 588 -18.26 -17.02 -20.01
CA LYS A 588 -19.40 -16.44 -19.29
C LYS A 588 -19.10 -15.12 -18.59
N GLY A 589 -17.83 -14.67 -18.55
CA GLY A 589 -17.42 -13.49 -17.79
C GLY A 589 -17.63 -13.65 -16.28
N LYS A 590 -17.20 -14.80 -15.74
CA LYS A 590 -17.39 -15.17 -14.32
C LYS A 590 -16.07 -15.30 -13.55
N LEU A 591 -14.96 -14.77 -14.06
CA LEU A 591 -13.71 -14.82 -13.32
C LEU A 591 -13.78 -13.89 -12.09
N PRO A 592 -13.30 -14.36 -10.92
CA PRO A 592 -13.26 -13.58 -9.68
C PRO A 592 -12.17 -12.48 -9.73
N ASN A 593 -12.00 -11.73 -8.63
CA ASN A 593 -11.02 -10.64 -8.56
C ASN A 593 -9.57 -11.14 -8.64
N TYR A 594 -9.28 -12.29 -8.04
CA TYR A 594 -7.97 -12.93 -8.11
C TYR A 594 -8.08 -14.39 -8.55
N VAL A 595 -7.38 -14.73 -9.62
CA VAL A 595 -7.39 -16.06 -10.22
C VAL A 595 -5.98 -16.63 -10.20
N VAL A 596 -5.83 -17.80 -9.57
CA VAL A 596 -4.58 -18.56 -9.60
C VAL A 596 -4.79 -19.79 -10.46
N ILE A 597 -3.86 -20.04 -11.37
CA ILE A 597 -3.88 -21.20 -12.25
C ILE A 597 -2.68 -22.08 -11.89
N GLU A 598 -2.96 -23.33 -11.52
CA GLU A 598 -1.98 -24.33 -11.08
C GLU A 598 -1.72 -25.37 -12.18
N ASN A 599 -0.44 -25.58 -12.49
CA ASN A 599 0.07 -26.37 -13.60
C ASN A 599 -0.09 -27.89 -13.42
N ARG A 600 0.27 -28.61 -14.48
CA ARG A 600 0.63 -30.02 -14.45
C ARG A 600 2.11 -30.20 -14.13
N TYR A 601 2.37 -30.67 -12.90
CA TYR A 601 3.71 -30.89 -12.36
C TYR A 601 4.29 -32.30 -12.59
N LEU A 602 3.48 -33.25 -13.08
CA LEU A 602 3.87 -34.65 -13.29
C LEU A 602 3.82 -34.96 -14.79
N ASP A 603 4.97 -35.29 -15.39
CA ASP A 603 5.09 -35.54 -16.82
C ASP A 603 4.67 -36.96 -17.22
N THR A 604 3.52 -37.08 -17.87
CA THR A 604 2.96 -38.35 -18.35
C THR A 604 2.74 -38.36 -19.85
N LYS A 605 2.73 -39.54 -20.46
CA LYS A 605 2.55 -39.71 -21.93
C LYS A 605 1.22 -39.12 -22.42
N LEU A 606 0.17 -39.20 -21.60
CA LEU A 606 -1.17 -38.72 -21.96
C LEU A 606 -1.37 -37.24 -21.63
N LEU A 607 -0.86 -36.79 -20.48
CA LEU A 607 -0.98 -35.44 -19.96
C LEU A 607 0.42 -34.94 -19.57
N PRO A 608 1.19 -34.39 -20.52
CA PRO A 608 2.57 -33.99 -20.26
C PRO A 608 2.63 -32.80 -19.28
N GLY A 609 3.74 -32.70 -18.57
CA GLY A 609 4.04 -31.58 -17.67
C GLY A 609 4.09 -30.26 -18.43
N ASN A 610 3.55 -29.18 -17.85
CA ASN A 610 3.37 -27.89 -18.54
C ASN A 610 3.80 -26.68 -17.67
N ASP A 611 4.63 -26.92 -16.67
CA ASP A 611 5.19 -25.96 -15.71
C ASP A 611 6.52 -25.33 -16.16
N ASP A 612 7.12 -25.80 -17.26
CA ASP A 612 8.48 -25.49 -17.72
C ASP A 612 9.63 -26.00 -16.81
N HIS A 613 9.37 -26.82 -15.79
CA HIS A 613 10.40 -27.40 -14.91
C HIS A 613 11.40 -28.24 -15.74
N PRO A 614 12.72 -28.25 -15.47
CA PRO A 614 13.64 -29.22 -16.08
C PRO A 614 13.38 -30.66 -15.57
N ALA A 615 13.02 -31.64 -16.37
CA ALA A 615 13.19 -31.75 -17.80
C ALA A 615 11.88 -31.77 -18.59
N HIS A 616 10.81 -31.15 -18.12
CA HIS A 616 9.59 -31.01 -18.90
C HIS A 616 9.85 -30.19 -20.18
N ASP A 617 9.13 -30.55 -21.24
CA ASP A 617 9.26 -29.89 -22.55
C ASP A 617 8.62 -28.50 -22.48
N VAL A 618 9.44 -27.45 -22.61
CA VAL A 618 9.01 -26.03 -22.58
C VAL A 618 7.95 -25.73 -23.66
N SER A 619 7.85 -26.54 -24.72
CA SER A 619 6.76 -26.41 -25.69
C SER A 619 5.38 -26.70 -25.11
N GLU A 620 5.27 -27.55 -24.08
CA GLU A 620 4.00 -27.83 -23.38
C GLU A 620 3.61 -26.68 -22.44
N GLY A 621 4.57 -26.05 -21.75
CA GLY A 621 4.32 -24.83 -20.98
C GLY A 621 3.89 -23.65 -21.86
N GLN A 622 4.51 -23.50 -23.03
CA GLN A 622 4.04 -22.52 -24.03
C GLN A 622 2.62 -22.81 -24.53
N LYS A 623 2.26 -24.07 -24.77
CA LYS A 623 0.87 -24.45 -25.15
C LYS A 623 -0.11 -24.09 -24.04
N PHE A 624 0.28 -24.32 -22.79
CA PHE A 624 -0.55 -23.99 -21.63
C PHE A 624 -0.75 -22.49 -21.48
N VAL A 625 0.31 -21.68 -21.53
CA VAL A 625 0.22 -20.22 -21.49
C VAL A 625 -0.62 -19.68 -22.65
N LYS A 626 -0.46 -20.23 -23.86
CA LYS A 626 -1.31 -19.91 -25.02
C LYS A 626 -2.77 -20.26 -24.76
N GLN A 627 -3.08 -21.43 -24.20
CA GLN A 627 -4.45 -21.83 -23.86
C GLN A 627 -5.09 -20.86 -22.85
N VAL A 628 -4.34 -20.45 -21.82
CA VAL A 628 -4.79 -19.47 -20.84
C VAL A 628 -5.02 -18.11 -21.50
N TYR A 629 -4.04 -17.61 -22.25
CA TYR A 629 -4.14 -16.33 -22.97
C TYR A 629 -5.36 -16.29 -23.88
N GLU A 630 -5.54 -17.29 -24.75
CA GLU A 630 -6.63 -17.30 -25.73
C GLU A 630 -8.01 -17.39 -25.06
N ALA A 631 -8.13 -18.10 -23.94
CA ALA A 631 -9.34 -18.13 -23.14
C ALA A 631 -9.66 -16.73 -22.55
N LEU A 632 -8.67 -16.09 -21.92
CA LEU A 632 -8.82 -14.73 -21.36
C LEU A 632 -9.10 -13.69 -22.44
N ARG A 633 -8.39 -13.76 -23.56
CA ARG A 633 -8.51 -12.86 -24.71
C ARG A 633 -9.90 -12.92 -25.35
N SER A 634 -10.55 -14.07 -25.32
CA SER A 634 -11.91 -14.29 -25.81
C SER A 634 -13.01 -13.91 -24.80
N SER A 635 -12.63 -13.65 -23.54
CA SER A 635 -13.58 -13.33 -22.48
C SER A 635 -14.22 -11.95 -22.67
N PRO A 636 -15.51 -11.76 -22.34
CA PRO A 636 -16.10 -10.43 -22.20
C PRO A 636 -15.43 -9.59 -21.09
N GLN A 637 -14.68 -10.20 -20.16
CA GLN A 637 -13.90 -9.51 -19.13
C GLN A 637 -12.50 -9.08 -19.61
N TRP A 638 -12.12 -9.28 -20.88
CA TRP A 638 -10.76 -8.98 -21.39
C TRP A 638 -10.24 -7.59 -21.01
N ASN A 639 -11.10 -6.57 -21.09
CA ASN A 639 -10.74 -5.18 -20.74
C ASN A 639 -10.64 -4.92 -19.23
N GLU A 640 -10.88 -5.92 -18.39
CA GLU A 640 -10.80 -5.84 -16.93
C GLU A 640 -9.70 -6.76 -16.37
N ILE A 641 -8.95 -7.44 -17.24
CA ILE A 641 -7.98 -8.47 -16.87
C ILE A 641 -6.54 -7.94 -16.95
N LEU A 642 -5.77 -8.24 -15.90
CA LEU A 642 -4.31 -8.24 -15.91
C LEU A 642 -3.82 -9.69 -15.72
N PHE A 643 -3.18 -10.24 -16.74
CA PHE A 643 -2.63 -11.60 -16.71
C PHE A 643 -1.11 -11.56 -16.49
N LEU A 644 -0.66 -12.28 -15.48
CA LEU A 644 0.74 -12.38 -15.06
C LEU A 644 1.23 -13.81 -15.33
N ILE A 645 2.35 -13.90 -16.04
CA ILE A 645 3.13 -15.13 -16.22
C ILE A 645 4.45 -14.91 -15.52
N ILE A 646 4.70 -15.65 -14.45
CA ILE A 646 5.92 -15.52 -13.63
C ILE A 646 6.58 -16.89 -13.44
N TYR A 647 7.79 -16.89 -12.88
CA TYR A 647 8.46 -18.09 -12.38
C TYR A 647 8.73 -17.95 -10.89
N ASP A 648 8.79 -19.08 -10.17
CA ASP A 648 9.08 -19.12 -8.74
C ASP A 648 10.55 -18.86 -8.40
N GLU A 649 11.49 -19.53 -9.06
CA GLU A 649 12.93 -19.36 -8.88
C GLU A 649 13.70 -19.72 -10.17
N HIS A 650 15.04 -19.67 -10.14
CA HIS A 650 15.87 -19.69 -11.34
C HIS A 650 16.25 -21.09 -11.85
N GLY A 651 15.98 -22.15 -11.10
CA GLY A 651 16.26 -23.55 -11.47
C GLY A 651 17.73 -23.88 -11.60
N GLY A 652 18.61 -23.07 -11.01
CA GLY A 652 20.06 -23.16 -11.18
C GLY A 652 20.57 -22.64 -12.52
N PHE A 653 19.71 -22.11 -13.41
CA PHE A 653 20.14 -21.50 -14.67
C PHE A 653 20.77 -20.12 -14.46
N TYR A 654 21.75 -19.79 -15.30
CA TYR A 654 22.51 -18.55 -15.19
C TYR A 654 21.63 -17.31 -15.40
N ASP A 655 21.89 -16.27 -14.61
CA ASP A 655 21.47 -14.90 -14.88
C ASP A 655 22.65 -13.95 -14.60
N HIS A 656 22.80 -12.91 -15.42
CA HIS A 656 23.92 -11.99 -15.32
C HIS A 656 23.70 -10.87 -14.28
N VAL A 657 22.46 -10.63 -13.83
CA VAL A 657 22.13 -9.52 -12.94
C VAL A 657 22.27 -9.94 -11.47
N PRO A 658 23.17 -9.30 -10.70
CA PRO A 658 23.27 -9.55 -9.26
C PRO A 658 21.97 -9.18 -8.53
N PRO A 659 21.47 -10.05 -7.64
CA PRO A 659 20.26 -9.74 -6.89
C PRO A 659 20.49 -8.64 -5.84
N PRO A 660 19.47 -7.81 -5.55
CA PRO A 660 19.51 -6.80 -4.52
C PRO A 660 19.73 -7.37 -3.11
N ILE A 661 20.64 -6.73 -2.38
CA ILE A 661 21.06 -7.14 -1.01
C ILE A 661 20.91 -6.04 0.04
N THR A 662 20.39 -4.87 -0.35
CA THR A 662 20.34 -3.68 0.53
C THR A 662 18.91 -3.28 0.82
N GLY A 663 18.58 -3.06 2.09
CA GLY A 663 17.29 -2.54 2.51
C GLY A 663 16.11 -3.48 2.29
N VAL A 664 16.37 -4.78 2.08
CA VAL A 664 15.37 -5.84 1.94
C VAL A 664 14.94 -6.30 3.35
N PRO A 665 13.71 -6.04 3.80
CA PRO A 665 13.32 -6.28 5.20
C PRO A 665 12.90 -7.73 5.42
N SER A 666 13.40 -8.39 6.48
CA SER A 666 12.83 -9.67 6.92
C SER A 666 11.30 -9.55 7.05
N PRO A 667 10.51 -10.46 6.46
CA PRO A 667 9.07 -10.28 6.38
C PRO A 667 8.39 -10.25 7.76
N ASP A 668 8.80 -11.15 8.66
CA ASP A 668 8.12 -11.46 9.92
C ASP A 668 9.09 -11.63 11.11
N ASP A 669 10.37 -11.25 10.93
CA ASP A 669 11.46 -11.40 11.92
C ASP A 669 11.72 -12.86 12.34
N ILE A 670 11.27 -13.84 11.55
CA ILE A 670 11.56 -15.26 11.76
C ILE A 670 12.87 -15.61 11.04
N ASP A 671 13.85 -16.10 11.81
CA ASP A 671 15.07 -16.65 11.23
C ASP A 671 14.83 -18.04 10.66
N GLY A 672 15.60 -18.39 9.62
CA GLY A 672 15.62 -19.73 9.07
C GLY A 672 16.18 -20.78 10.05
N PRO A 673 16.06 -22.07 9.73
CA PRO A 673 16.57 -23.14 10.58
C PRO A 673 18.11 -23.13 10.68
N GLU A 674 18.62 -23.81 11.70
CA GLU A 674 20.03 -24.21 11.76
C GLU A 674 20.37 -25.12 10.57
N PRO A 675 21.61 -25.10 10.04
CA PRO A 675 22.81 -24.47 10.61
C PRO A 675 23.04 -23.00 10.19
N TYR A 676 22.17 -22.44 9.34
CA TYR A 676 22.44 -21.16 8.70
C TYR A 676 21.73 -19.98 9.37
N LYS A 677 20.50 -20.14 9.89
CA LYS A 677 19.72 -19.04 10.47
C LYS A 677 19.56 -17.86 9.49
N PHE A 678 19.04 -18.16 8.30
CA PHE A 678 18.85 -17.16 7.24
C PHE A 678 17.92 -16.04 7.69
N LYS A 679 18.34 -14.81 7.45
CA LYS A 679 17.65 -13.61 7.95
C LYS A 679 16.55 -13.09 7.03
N PHE A 680 16.42 -13.66 5.84
CA PHE A 680 15.47 -13.19 4.83
C PHE A 680 15.68 -11.72 4.45
N ASP A 681 16.93 -11.24 4.53
CA ASP A 681 17.35 -9.84 4.35
C ASP A 681 17.97 -9.56 2.96
N ARG A 682 17.72 -10.43 1.99
CA ARG A 682 18.21 -10.35 0.60
C ARG A 682 17.33 -11.18 -0.34
N LEU A 683 17.37 -10.85 -1.63
CA LEU A 683 16.60 -11.53 -2.68
C LEU A 683 17.38 -12.67 -3.35
N GLY A 684 16.66 -13.51 -4.11
CA GLY A 684 17.19 -14.55 -4.98
C GLY A 684 17.45 -14.08 -6.41
N VAL A 685 17.84 -15.00 -7.28
CA VAL A 685 18.18 -14.72 -8.69
C VAL A 685 16.97 -14.16 -9.44
N ARG A 686 17.25 -13.38 -10.49
CA ARG A 686 16.23 -12.78 -11.35
C ARG A 686 15.43 -13.84 -12.13
N VAL A 687 14.12 -13.69 -12.19
CA VAL A 687 13.17 -14.61 -12.85
C VAL A 687 12.32 -13.89 -13.91
N PRO A 688 11.82 -14.60 -14.94
CA PRO A 688 10.97 -14.01 -15.96
C PRO A 688 9.62 -13.54 -15.41
N VAL A 689 9.17 -12.37 -15.85
CA VAL A 689 7.80 -11.89 -15.66
C VAL A 689 7.28 -11.21 -16.93
N ILE A 690 6.13 -11.69 -17.42
CA ILE A 690 5.39 -11.11 -18.54
C ILE A 690 4.03 -10.66 -18.02
N MET A 691 3.63 -9.43 -18.35
CA MET A 691 2.35 -8.84 -17.95
C MET A 691 1.52 -8.51 -19.18
N VAL A 692 0.28 -9.01 -19.21
CA VAL A 692 -0.61 -8.99 -20.36
C VAL A 692 -1.93 -8.31 -20.00
N SER A 693 -2.26 -7.25 -20.73
CA SER A 693 -3.52 -6.53 -20.61
C SER A 693 -3.72 -5.62 -21.83
N PRO A 694 -4.96 -5.35 -22.29
CA PRO A 694 -5.18 -4.38 -23.37
C PRO A 694 -4.81 -2.94 -22.95
N TRP A 695 -4.56 -2.69 -21.68
CA TRP A 695 -4.16 -1.39 -21.16
C TRP A 695 -2.65 -1.15 -21.14
N ILE A 696 -1.87 -2.08 -21.69
CA ILE A 696 -0.41 -2.02 -21.72
C ILE A 696 0.04 -1.65 -23.14
N GLU A 697 0.96 -0.69 -23.23
CA GLU A 697 1.62 -0.35 -24.49
C GLU A 697 2.48 -1.50 -25.01
N ARG A 698 2.51 -1.65 -26.33
CA ARG A 698 3.27 -2.69 -27.02
C ARG A 698 4.77 -2.61 -26.70
N GLY A 699 5.38 -3.72 -26.31
CA GLY A 699 6.82 -3.83 -26.07
C GLY A 699 7.32 -3.05 -24.86
N THR A 700 6.46 -2.85 -23.87
CA THR A 700 6.80 -2.16 -22.61
C THR A 700 7.84 -2.97 -21.83
N VAL A 701 8.81 -2.28 -21.23
CA VAL A 701 9.82 -2.91 -20.36
C VAL A 701 9.81 -2.23 -19.00
N LEU A 702 9.67 -3.01 -17.93
CA LEU A 702 9.76 -2.53 -16.56
C LEU A 702 11.15 -2.84 -16.01
N HIS A 703 11.86 -1.79 -15.62
CA HIS A 703 13.24 -1.87 -15.11
C HIS A 703 13.34 -1.84 -13.59
N GLY A 704 12.29 -1.49 -12.86
CA GLY A 704 12.29 -1.37 -11.41
C GLY A 704 11.11 -0.51 -10.91
N PRO A 705 10.70 -0.68 -9.63
CA PRO A 705 9.58 0.07 -9.09
C PRO A 705 9.97 1.49 -8.65
N SER A 706 8.97 2.35 -8.47
CA SER A 706 9.16 3.71 -7.94
C SER A 706 9.08 3.82 -6.41
N GLY A 707 8.91 2.70 -5.69
CA GLY A 707 8.76 2.73 -4.23
C GLY A 707 7.99 1.51 -3.71
N PRO A 708 7.59 1.49 -2.42
CA PRO A 708 7.51 2.63 -1.50
C PRO A 708 8.82 3.14 -0.89
N TYR A 709 9.93 2.41 -1.04
CA TYR A 709 11.26 2.82 -0.59
C TYR A 709 12.24 2.93 -1.75
N PRO A 710 13.33 3.70 -1.65
CA PRO A 710 14.38 3.74 -2.68
C PRO A 710 15.05 2.38 -2.92
N THR A 711 14.95 1.46 -1.95
CA THR A 711 15.47 0.10 -2.06
C THR A 711 14.43 -0.91 -2.54
N SER A 712 13.17 -0.51 -2.74
CA SER A 712 12.11 -1.40 -3.21
C SER A 712 12.48 -2.01 -4.56
N GLU A 713 12.19 -3.29 -4.71
CA GLU A 713 12.43 -4.05 -5.93
C GLU A 713 11.15 -4.83 -6.28
N PHE A 714 11.07 -5.32 -7.52
CA PHE A 714 10.03 -6.26 -7.89
C PHE A 714 10.45 -7.68 -7.46
N GLU A 715 9.61 -8.32 -6.65
CA GLU A 715 9.75 -9.71 -6.22
C GLU A 715 8.36 -10.29 -5.92
N HIS A 716 8.24 -11.56 -5.55
CA HIS A 716 6.92 -12.21 -5.49
C HIS A 716 5.89 -11.50 -4.60
N SER A 717 6.31 -10.83 -3.53
CA SER A 717 5.39 -10.06 -2.67
C SER A 717 4.88 -8.77 -3.33
N SER A 718 5.47 -8.33 -4.45
CA SER A 718 4.91 -7.29 -5.32
C SER A 718 3.51 -7.64 -5.83
N ILE A 719 3.19 -8.93 -5.95
CA ILE A 719 1.84 -9.40 -6.33
C ILE A 719 0.84 -9.03 -5.23
N ALA A 720 1.12 -9.41 -3.99
CA ALA A 720 0.26 -9.06 -2.84
C ALA A 720 0.15 -7.54 -2.68
N ALA A 721 1.26 -6.80 -2.77
CA ALA A 721 1.28 -5.35 -2.69
C ALA A 721 0.40 -4.68 -3.76
N THR A 722 0.48 -5.18 -5.01
CA THR A 722 -0.29 -4.64 -6.13
C THR A 722 -1.77 -5.01 -6.04
N ILE A 723 -2.11 -6.24 -5.64
CA ILE A 723 -3.50 -6.67 -5.38
C ILE A 723 -4.14 -5.78 -4.32
N LYS A 724 -3.43 -5.52 -3.20
CA LYS A 724 -3.90 -4.63 -2.13
C LYS A 724 -4.16 -3.22 -2.64
N LYS A 725 -3.28 -2.71 -3.50
CA LYS A 725 -3.42 -1.38 -4.10
C LYS A 725 -4.60 -1.28 -5.08
N ILE A 726 -4.74 -2.26 -6.00
CA ILE A 726 -5.81 -2.27 -7.00
C ILE A 726 -7.17 -2.47 -6.34
N PHE A 727 -7.30 -3.37 -5.36
CA PHE A 727 -8.58 -3.67 -4.72
C PHE A 727 -8.82 -2.92 -3.41
N ASN A 728 -7.96 -1.95 -3.08
CA ASN A 728 -8.04 -1.14 -1.87
C ASN A 728 -8.22 -1.99 -0.58
N LEU A 729 -7.41 -3.04 -0.45
CA LEU A 729 -7.46 -3.95 0.69
C LEU A 729 -6.69 -3.35 1.88
N ASN A 730 -7.20 -3.59 3.09
CA ASN A 730 -6.57 -3.15 4.33
C ASN A 730 -5.31 -3.97 4.65
N ASP A 731 -4.36 -3.32 5.35
CA ASP A 731 -3.14 -3.87 5.95
C ASP A 731 -2.19 -4.61 5.00
N PHE A 732 -0.88 -4.55 5.24
CA PHE A 732 0.08 -5.43 4.56
C PHE A 732 0.12 -6.80 5.24
N LEU A 733 0.45 -7.87 4.50
CA LEU A 733 0.60 -9.21 5.06
C LEU A 733 1.84 -9.30 5.96
N THR A 734 2.94 -8.69 5.53
CA THR A 734 4.23 -8.71 6.22
C THR A 734 4.98 -7.39 5.99
N LYS A 735 6.22 -7.28 6.48
CA LYS A 735 7.10 -6.14 6.11
C LYS A 735 7.56 -6.22 4.65
N ARG A 736 7.46 -7.39 4.02
CA ARG A 736 7.96 -7.62 2.66
C ARG A 736 7.03 -7.02 1.62
N ASP A 737 5.73 -7.29 1.65
CA ASP A 737 4.78 -6.65 0.72
C ASP A 737 4.57 -5.16 1.03
N ALA A 738 4.78 -4.72 2.29
CA ALA A 738 4.86 -3.31 2.63
C ALA A 738 6.07 -2.58 2.02
N TRP A 739 7.12 -3.32 1.65
CA TRP A 739 8.34 -2.79 1.04
C TRP A 739 8.41 -3.04 -0.47
N ALA A 740 7.76 -4.09 -0.98
CA ALA A 740 7.86 -4.51 -2.36
C ALA A 740 7.32 -3.45 -3.34
N GLY A 741 7.92 -3.40 -4.53
CA GLY A 741 7.43 -2.59 -5.62
C GLY A 741 6.00 -2.96 -6.04
N THR A 742 5.18 -1.96 -6.39
CA THR A 742 3.86 -2.20 -7.00
C THR A 742 3.90 -1.92 -8.51
N PHE A 743 3.14 -2.69 -9.30
CA PHE A 743 3.24 -2.68 -10.77
C PHE A 743 1.96 -2.25 -11.49
N GLU A 744 0.96 -1.72 -10.78
CA GLU A 744 -0.28 -1.20 -11.37
C GLU A 744 -0.02 -0.08 -12.40
N GLY A 745 1.08 0.67 -12.26
CA GLY A 745 1.51 1.69 -13.21
C GLY A 745 1.82 1.16 -14.62
N VAL A 746 1.92 -0.16 -14.82
CA VAL A 746 2.05 -0.76 -16.16
C VAL A 746 0.79 -0.56 -17.02
N VAL A 747 -0.36 -0.42 -16.36
CA VAL A 747 -1.67 -0.15 -16.96
C VAL A 747 -1.78 1.35 -17.22
N ASN A 748 -0.97 1.85 -18.16
CA ASN A 748 -0.69 3.29 -18.33
C ASN A 748 -1.51 3.97 -19.44
N ARG A 749 -2.46 3.25 -20.05
CA ARG A 749 -3.28 3.76 -21.15
C ARG A 749 -4.57 4.40 -20.68
N THR A 750 -5.05 5.41 -21.42
CA THR A 750 -6.37 6.02 -21.21
C THR A 750 -7.51 5.25 -21.87
N SER A 751 -7.21 4.32 -22.79
CA SER A 751 -8.20 3.43 -23.41
C SER A 751 -7.59 2.07 -23.77
N PRO A 752 -8.36 0.96 -23.71
CA PRO A 752 -7.85 -0.36 -24.01
C PRO A 752 -7.55 -0.50 -25.50
N ARG A 753 -6.45 -1.18 -25.80
CA ARG A 753 -6.03 -1.54 -27.16
C ARG A 753 -7.05 -2.46 -27.81
N GLN A 754 -7.30 -2.20 -29.10
CA GLN A 754 -8.17 -3.01 -29.94
C GLN A 754 -7.38 -3.95 -30.86
N ASP A 755 -6.04 -3.83 -30.88
CA ASP A 755 -5.12 -4.56 -31.76
C ASP A 755 -4.41 -5.73 -31.07
N CYS A 756 -4.80 -6.10 -29.83
CA CYS A 756 -4.20 -7.24 -29.13
C CYS A 756 -4.46 -8.56 -29.90
N PRO A 757 -3.46 -9.43 -30.09
CA PRO A 757 -3.60 -10.67 -30.86
C PRO A 757 -4.75 -11.53 -30.36
N GLU A 758 -5.56 -12.06 -31.27
CA GLU A 758 -6.63 -13.00 -30.90
C GLU A 758 -6.11 -14.42 -30.63
N LYS A 759 -5.00 -14.77 -31.28
CA LYS A 759 -4.31 -16.05 -31.15
C LYS A 759 -2.81 -15.81 -31.12
N LEU A 760 -2.10 -16.64 -30.37
CA LEU A 760 -0.64 -16.62 -30.33
C LEU A 760 -0.05 -17.65 -31.30
N SER A 761 1.25 -17.56 -31.55
CA SER A 761 2.02 -18.50 -32.35
C SER A 761 1.98 -19.93 -31.80
N GLU A 762 2.12 -20.92 -32.68
CA GLU A 762 2.19 -22.33 -32.27
C GLU A 762 3.58 -22.68 -31.69
N PRO A 763 3.65 -23.37 -30.54
CA PRO A 763 4.92 -23.77 -29.94
C PRO A 763 5.74 -24.74 -30.80
N VAL A 764 7.06 -24.61 -30.73
CA VAL A 764 8.02 -25.53 -31.37
C VAL A 764 8.28 -26.71 -30.43
N LYS A 765 7.95 -27.93 -30.85
CA LYS A 765 8.24 -29.16 -30.09
C LYS A 765 9.76 -29.28 -29.85
N MET A 766 10.19 -29.51 -28.61
CA MET A 766 11.62 -29.54 -28.25
C MET A 766 12.13 -30.93 -27.87
N ARG A 767 11.24 -31.85 -27.46
CA ARG A 767 11.60 -33.23 -27.11
C ARG A 767 11.16 -34.22 -28.20
N ASP A 768 12.06 -35.06 -28.67
CA ASP A 768 11.77 -36.08 -29.70
C ASP A 768 11.26 -37.43 -29.16
N PHE A 769 11.33 -37.64 -27.84
CA PHE A 769 10.92 -38.87 -27.15
C PHE A 769 9.72 -38.66 -26.23
N GLU A 770 9.12 -39.76 -25.77
CA GLU A 770 7.98 -39.73 -24.83
C GLU A 770 8.45 -39.54 -23.37
N PRO A 771 7.58 -39.01 -22.49
CA PRO A 771 7.80 -39.01 -21.04
C PRO A 771 8.20 -40.38 -20.49
N ASN A 772 9.19 -40.41 -19.61
CA ASN A 772 9.65 -41.63 -18.93
C ASN A 772 8.86 -41.91 -17.64
N GLU A 773 7.53 -41.92 -17.73
CA GLU A 773 6.63 -41.94 -16.55
C GLU A 773 6.75 -43.21 -15.67
N ASP A 774 7.29 -44.31 -16.22
CA ASP A 774 7.35 -45.63 -15.58
C ASP A 774 8.72 -45.95 -14.95
N GLU A 775 9.77 -45.19 -15.28
CA GLU A 775 11.11 -45.39 -14.73
C GLU A 775 11.72 -44.12 -14.12
N ALA A 776 11.23 -42.93 -14.48
CA ALA A 776 11.69 -41.68 -13.91
C ALA A 776 11.34 -41.59 -12.42
N LYS A 777 12.31 -41.12 -11.64
CA LYS A 777 12.11 -40.75 -10.24
C LYS A 777 11.42 -39.39 -10.16
N LEU A 778 10.72 -39.18 -9.04
CA LEU A 778 10.15 -37.87 -8.74
C LEU A 778 11.25 -36.84 -8.52
N THR A 779 11.00 -35.60 -8.98
CA THR A 779 11.74 -34.43 -8.50
C THR A 779 11.44 -34.18 -7.02
N ASP A 780 12.26 -33.39 -6.34
CA ASP A 780 12.02 -33.05 -4.93
C ASP A 780 10.62 -32.43 -4.74
N TYR A 781 10.23 -31.53 -5.64
CA TYR A 781 8.92 -30.89 -5.61
C TYR A 781 7.75 -31.84 -5.91
N GLN A 782 7.88 -32.73 -6.90
CA GLN A 782 6.90 -33.79 -7.15
C GLN A 782 6.73 -34.72 -5.93
N GLY A 783 7.84 -35.03 -5.23
CA GLY A 783 7.82 -35.79 -3.99
C GLY A 783 7.04 -35.07 -2.88
N GLU A 784 7.18 -33.75 -2.78
CA GLU A 784 6.41 -32.95 -1.83
C GLU A 784 4.91 -32.94 -2.14
N MET A 785 4.53 -32.87 -3.41
CA MET A 785 3.12 -32.98 -3.79
C MET A 785 2.50 -34.31 -3.31
N VAL A 786 3.24 -35.41 -3.44
CA VAL A 786 2.85 -36.72 -2.91
C VAL A 786 2.73 -36.68 -1.38
N GLN A 787 3.68 -36.05 -0.69
CA GLN A 787 3.66 -35.93 0.78
C GLN A 787 2.54 -35.02 1.30
N MET A 788 2.21 -33.94 0.59
CA MET A 788 1.04 -33.12 0.86
C MET A 788 -0.24 -33.95 0.65
N ALA A 789 -0.35 -34.67 -0.46
CA ALA A 789 -1.51 -35.52 -0.73
C ALA A 789 -1.70 -36.59 0.37
N ALA A 790 -0.60 -37.18 0.86
CA ALA A 790 -0.60 -38.08 2.00
C ALA A 790 -1.01 -37.40 3.33
N THR A 791 -0.78 -36.09 3.45
CA THR A 791 -1.30 -35.33 4.58
C THR A 791 -2.82 -35.23 4.50
N LEU A 792 -3.34 -34.83 3.34
CA LEU A 792 -4.77 -34.58 3.12
C LEU A 792 -5.64 -35.84 3.31
N ASN A 793 -5.16 -37.01 2.89
CA ASN A 793 -5.87 -38.28 3.06
C ASN A 793 -5.53 -39.04 4.36
N GLY A 794 -4.71 -38.47 5.26
CA GLY A 794 -4.35 -39.08 6.55
C GLY A 794 -3.20 -40.09 6.53
N ASP A 795 -2.63 -40.42 5.36
CA ASP A 795 -1.52 -41.37 5.21
C ASP A 795 -0.21 -40.93 5.86
N HIS A 796 -0.07 -39.66 6.22
CA HIS A 796 1.06 -39.16 7.02
C HIS A 796 1.22 -39.88 8.38
N ASN A 797 0.19 -40.59 8.86
CA ASN A 797 0.25 -41.41 10.08
C ASN A 797 0.86 -42.82 9.86
N LYS A 798 1.14 -43.20 8.61
CA LYS A 798 1.75 -44.49 8.27
C LYS A 798 3.27 -44.42 8.43
N ASP A 799 3.90 -45.56 8.71
CA ASP A 799 5.35 -45.71 8.89
C ASP A 799 6.17 -45.52 7.59
N ILE A 800 5.48 -45.35 6.46
CA ILE A 800 6.07 -45.02 5.16
C ILE A 800 6.30 -43.51 4.95
N TYR A 801 5.65 -42.64 5.73
CA TYR A 801 5.83 -41.19 5.61
C TYR A 801 7.09 -40.69 6.35
N PRO A 802 7.78 -39.62 5.90
CA PRO A 802 7.62 -38.94 4.61
C PRO A 802 8.44 -39.58 3.47
N HIS A 803 9.64 -40.09 3.76
CA HIS A 803 10.62 -40.41 2.71
C HIS A 803 10.41 -41.78 2.05
N LYS A 804 10.03 -42.83 2.82
CA LYS A 804 9.82 -44.17 2.23
C LYS A 804 8.64 -44.19 1.26
N LEU A 805 7.68 -43.28 1.43
CA LEU A 805 6.53 -43.11 0.55
C LEU A 805 6.97 -42.76 -0.87
N VAL A 806 7.99 -41.91 -1.01
CA VAL A 806 8.44 -41.37 -2.31
C VAL A 806 9.70 -42.05 -2.86
N GLU A 807 10.49 -42.73 -2.01
CA GLU A 807 11.83 -43.27 -2.34
C GLU A 807 11.92 -44.09 -3.64
N ASN A 808 10.87 -44.86 -3.97
CA ASN A 808 10.80 -45.70 -5.17
C ASN A 808 9.52 -45.48 -5.99
N MET A 809 8.87 -44.32 -5.81
CA MET A 809 7.65 -44.00 -6.54
C MET A 809 8.00 -43.50 -7.95
N THR A 810 7.35 -44.06 -8.96
CA THR A 810 7.43 -43.57 -10.34
C THR A 810 6.48 -42.39 -10.54
N VAL A 811 6.67 -41.61 -11.61
CA VAL A 811 5.75 -40.51 -11.96
C VAL A 811 4.32 -41.05 -12.18
N SER A 812 4.15 -42.18 -12.86
CA SER A 812 2.84 -42.80 -13.10
C SER A 812 2.13 -43.23 -11.80
N GLN A 813 2.89 -43.71 -10.81
CA GLN A 813 2.37 -44.03 -9.48
C GLN A 813 2.00 -42.77 -8.69
N ALA A 814 2.83 -41.72 -8.77
CA ALA A 814 2.56 -40.44 -8.10
C ALA A 814 1.28 -39.78 -8.61
N VAL A 815 1.06 -39.76 -9.93
CA VAL A 815 -0.17 -39.22 -10.54
C VAL A 815 -1.42 -39.90 -9.99
N THR A 816 -1.38 -41.24 -9.91
CA THR A 816 -2.49 -42.03 -9.38
C THR A 816 -2.71 -41.71 -7.90
N TYR A 817 -1.63 -41.74 -7.10
CA TYR A 817 -1.70 -41.50 -5.65
C TYR A 817 -2.24 -40.12 -5.30
N VAL A 818 -1.68 -39.08 -5.93
CA VAL A 818 -2.03 -37.68 -5.69
C VAL A 818 -3.47 -37.40 -6.11
N GLY A 819 -3.91 -37.93 -7.25
CA GLY A 819 -5.30 -37.83 -7.72
C GLY A 819 -6.30 -38.50 -6.77
N ASP A 820 -6.02 -39.74 -6.36
CA ASP A 820 -6.89 -40.50 -5.45
C ASP A 820 -6.97 -39.84 -4.06
N ALA A 821 -5.84 -39.42 -3.50
CA ALA A 821 -5.77 -38.77 -2.20
C ALA A 821 -6.53 -37.43 -2.18
N TYR A 822 -6.38 -36.62 -3.23
CA TYR A 822 -7.12 -35.36 -3.33
C TYR A 822 -8.61 -35.56 -3.54
N LYS A 823 -9.00 -36.57 -4.33
CA LYS A 823 -10.40 -36.95 -4.46
C LYS A 823 -11.02 -37.32 -3.11
N VAL A 824 -10.34 -38.13 -2.31
CA VAL A 824 -10.77 -38.46 -0.94
C VAL A 824 -10.92 -37.20 -0.09
N TYR A 825 -9.94 -36.29 -0.13
CA TYR A 825 -10.02 -35.01 0.59
C TYR A 825 -11.27 -34.20 0.19
N CYS A 826 -11.53 -34.04 -1.11
CA CYS A 826 -12.71 -33.31 -1.60
C CYS A 826 -14.03 -33.98 -1.20
N GLU A 827 -14.11 -35.32 -1.25
CA GLU A 827 -15.28 -36.08 -0.80
C GLU A 827 -15.54 -35.88 0.70
N GLU A 828 -14.51 -35.92 1.54
CA GLU A 828 -14.64 -35.67 2.98
C GLU A 828 -15.02 -34.22 3.28
N CYS A 829 -14.48 -33.24 2.54
CA CYS A 829 -14.91 -31.84 2.63
C CYS A 829 -16.40 -31.68 2.32
N THR A 830 -16.85 -32.32 1.24
CA THR A 830 -18.26 -32.28 0.82
C THR A 830 -19.16 -32.88 1.89
N LYS A 831 -18.82 -34.08 2.41
CA LYS A 831 -19.58 -34.73 3.49
C LYS A 831 -19.63 -33.88 4.76
N ALA A 832 -18.52 -33.27 5.15
CA ALA A 832 -18.46 -32.41 6.35
C ALA A 832 -19.37 -31.18 6.18
N LYS A 833 -19.35 -30.54 5.01
CA LYS A 833 -20.22 -29.41 4.67
C LYS A 833 -21.70 -29.80 4.66
N GLU A 834 -22.05 -30.92 4.04
CA GLU A 834 -23.43 -31.47 4.04
C GLU A 834 -23.92 -31.84 5.44
N SER A 835 -23.00 -32.21 6.34
CA SER A 835 -23.29 -32.53 7.75
C SER A 835 -23.40 -31.30 8.65
N GLY A 836 -23.24 -30.08 8.11
CA GLY A 836 -23.30 -28.83 8.87
C GLY A 836 -22.08 -28.58 9.77
N ALA A 837 -20.91 -29.12 9.42
CA ALA A 837 -19.66 -28.83 10.12
C ALA A 837 -19.34 -27.32 10.05
N ASP A 838 -18.65 -26.82 11.09
CA ASP A 838 -18.19 -25.44 11.15
C ASP A 838 -17.33 -25.09 9.93
N GLU A 839 -17.61 -23.96 9.29
CA GLU A 839 -16.94 -23.57 8.04
C GLU A 839 -15.44 -23.25 8.21
N HIS A 840 -14.99 -23.00 9.45
CA HIS A 840 -13.59 -22.83 9.82
C HIS A 840 -12.90 -24.16 10.19
N HIS A 841 -13.62 -25.28 10.18
CA HIS A 841 -13.03 -26.60 10.36
C HIS A 841 -12.09 -26.93 9.20
N ALA A 842 -10.89 -27.40 9.52
CA ALA A 842 -9.98 -28.02 8.56
C ALA A 842 -10.25 -29.53 8.56
N THR A 843 -10.44 -30.11 7.37
CA THR A 843 -10.90 -31.49 7.17
C THR A 843 -9.79 -32.53 7.08
N ASP A 844 -8.54 -32.14 7.31
CA ASP A 844 -7.40 -33.05 7.34
C ASP A 844 -7.74 -34.20 8.30
N GLN A 845 -7.79 -35.45 7.80
CA GLN A 845 -8.35 -36.63 8.49
C GLN A 845 -7.74 -36.92 9.88
N SER A 846 -6.70 -36.19 10.30
CA SER A 846 -6.19 -36.13 11.67
C SER A 846 -7.26 -35.87 12.76
N ALA A 847 -8.42 -35.27 12.42
CA ALA A 847 -9.49 -34.97 13.38
C ALA A 847 -10.58 -36.05 13.53
N VAL A 848 -10.68 -37.04 12.64
CA VAL A 848 -11.83 -37.98 12.58
C VAL A 848 -11.54 -39.32 13.29
N GLY A 849 -10.35 -39.50 13.87
CA GLY A 849 -9.92 -40.74 14.52
C GLY A 849 -10.26 -40.92 16.01
N LYS A 850 -10.91 -39.96 16.69
CA LYS A 850 -11.33 -40.12 18.10
C LYS A 850 -12.85 -40.08 18.23
N LYS A 851 -13.43 -41.26 18.42
CA LYS A 851 -14.80 -41.45 18.91
C LYS A 851 -15.06 -40.51 20.10
N ALA A 852 -16.14 -39.75 20.02
CA ALA A 852 -16.74 -39.04 21.13
C ALA A 852 -17.16 -40.06 22.21
N GLU A 853 -16.39 -40.14 23.29
CA GLU A 853 -16.91 -40.63 24.58
C GLU A 853 -17.43 -39.41 25.35
N THR A 854 -18.75 -39.35 25.49
CA THR A 854 -19.46 -38.42 26.36
C THR A 854 -19.03 -38.65 27.80
N GLY A 855 -18.30 -37.69 28.38
CA GLY A 855 -17.85 -37.71 29.76
C GLY A 855 -18.08 -36.35 30.43
N ASP A 856 -19.21 -36.25 31.12
CA ASP A 856 -19.61 -35.18 32.03
C ASP A 856 -18.52 -34.92 33.09
N CYS A 857 -18.00 -33.69 33.20
CA CYS A 857 -17.11 -33.28 34.30
C CYS A 857 -17.21 -31.77 34.59
N ARG A 858 -18.00 -31.43 35.62
CA ARG A 858 -17.89 -30.17 36.38
C ARG A 858 -16.54 -30.06 37.08
N PRO A 859 -15.98 -28.85 37.29
CA PRO A 859 -14.98 -28.64 38.34
C PRO A 859 -15.61 -28.00 39.59
N SER A 860 -15.44 -28.71 40.70
CA SER A 860 -15.72 -28.33 42.07
C SER A 860 -14.66 -27.39 42.66
N ALA A 861 -15.10 -26.58 43.63
CA ALA A 861 -14.32 -25.64 44.43
C ALA A 861 -13.38 -26.28 45.47
N GLY A 862 -12.38 -25.49 45.89
CA GLY A 862 -11.50 -25.64 47.07
C GLY A 862 -10.13 -24.98 46.77
N GLY A 863 -9.75 -23.82 47.31
CA GLY A 863 -9.44 -23.51 48.72
C GLY A 863 -8.01 -23.99 49.04
N GLN A 864 -7.04 -23.23 49.59
CA GLN A 864 -7.06 -21.98 50.36
C GLN A 864 -5.59 -21.54 50.67
N GLN A 865 -5.42 -20.29 51.13
CA GLN A 865 -4.31 -19.70 51.94
C GLN A 865 -3.01 -19.27 51.21
N GLY A 866 -2.47 -18.04 51.35
CA GLY A 866 -2.80 -16.87 52.16
C GLY A 866 -1.53 -16.27 52.79
N GLN A 867 -1.25 -14.98 52.59
CA GLN A 867 -0.66 -14.08 53.60
C GLN A 867 -0.76 -12.61 53.17
N ARG A 868 -1.55 -11.83 53.91
CA ARG A 868 -1.68 -10.37 53.85
C ARG A 868 -0.73 -9.73 54.88
N LEU A 869 -0.14 -8.60 54.53
CA LEU A 869 0.26 -7.56 55.49
C LEU A 869 -0.49 -6.27 55.14
N VAL A 870 -1.11 -5.70 56.17
CA VAL A 870 -2.00 -4.54 56.17
C VAL A 870 -1.21 -3.32 56.63
N GLN A 871 -1.33 -2.17 55.97
CA GLN A 871 -1.26 -0.86 56.64
C GLN A 871 -2.22 0.16 55.99
N ALA A 872 -2.78 1.01 56.86
CA ALA A 872 -3.95 1.86 56.70
C ALA A 872 -3.65 3.23 56.03
N PRO A 873 -4.66 3.93 55.49
CA PRO A 873 -4.48 5.21 54.81
C PRO A 873 -4.39 6.40 55.78
N GLN A 874 -3.38 7.26 55.60
CA GLN A 874 -3.27 8.56 56.24
C GLN A 874 -3.89 9.66 55.37
N GLN A 875 -4.78 10.45 55.98
CA GLN A 875 -5.29 11.71 55.44
C GLN A 875 -4.20 12.80 55.42
N PRO A 876 -4.20 13.71 54.44
CA PRO A 876 -3.54 15.01 54.59
C PRO A 876 -4.52 16.10 55.04
N GLN A 877 -4.12 16.81 56.09
CA GLN A 877 -4.71 18.06 56.58
C GLN A 877 -4.17 19.30 55.83
N PRO A 878 -4.85 20.47 55.93
CA PRO A 878 -4.80 21.56 54.95
C PRO A 878 -3.88 22.73 55.36
N GLN A 879 -3.52 23.61 54.40
CA GLN A 879 -3.24 25.07 54.54
C GLN A 879 -2.56 25.65 53.26
N PRO A 880 -2.49 26.98 53.03
CA PRO A 880 -3.44 28.10 53.26
C PRO A 880 -3.59 29.01 51.98
N PRO A 881 -4.41 30.09 51.97
CA PRO A 881 -4.89 30.71 50.73
C PRO A 881 -3.99 31.81 50.14
N ALA A 882 -4.28 32.10 48.88
CA ALA A 882 -3.61 33.01 47.96
C ALA A 882 -3.52 34.49 48.42
N LYS A 883 -2.40 35.15 48.05
CA LYS A 883 -2.28 36.60 48.02
C LYS A 883 -2.70 37.13 46.64
N LYS A 884 -3.69 38.03 46.64
CA LYS A 884 -4.08 38.86 45.49
C LYS A 884 -3.04 39.95 45.24
N SER A 885 -2.72 40.22 43.97
CA SER A 885 -2.23 41.53 43.52
C SER A 885 -3.16 42.09 42.46
N ASN A 886 -3.82 43.20 42.79
CA ASN A 886 -4.56 44.06 41.88
C ASN A 886 -3.60 44.77 40.92
N THR A 887 -3.95 44.83 39.64
CA THR A 887 -3.94 46.07 38.84
C THR A 887 -4.64 45.81 37.49
N SER A 888 -5.92 46.17 37.41
CA SER A 888 -6.62 46.51 36.17
C SER A 888 -7.06 47.97 36.29
N GLY A 889 -6.84 48.76 35.24
CA GLY A 889 -7.23 50.18 35.18
C GLY A 889 -6.14 51.06 34.57
N GLY A 890 -6.05 51.07 33.24
CA GLY A 890 -5.15 51.97 32.54
C GLY A 890 -4.95 51.71 31.04
N VAL A 891 -5.30 50.52 30.55
CA VAL A 891 -5.03 50.14 29.14
C VAL A 891 -6.24 50.34 28.21
N LEU A 892 -7.47 50.36 28.75
CA LEU A 892 -8.69 50.46 27.93
C LEU A 892 -9.06 51.89 27.49
N GLU A 893 -8.64 52.93 28.23
CA GLU A 893 -8.96 54.33 27.86
C GLU A 893 -8.07 54.86 26.72
N ASN A 894 -6.83 54.36 26.59
CA ASN A 894 -5.90 54.80 25.54
C ASN A 894 -6.22 54.19 24.16
N ALA A 895 -6.85 53.01 24.12
CA ALA A 895 -7.25 52.37 22.87
C ALA A 895 -8.45 53.10 22.20
N ALA A 896 -9.41 53.58 23.00
CA ALA A 896 -10.56 54.32 22.50
C ALA A 896 -10.18 55.69 21.91
N ALA A 897 -9.17 56.36 22.49
CA ALA A 897 -8.68 57.66 22.00
C ALA A 897 -7.93 57.52 20.65
N SER A 898 -7.17 56.44 20.47
CA SER A 898 -6.42 56.20 19.23
C SER A 898 -7.34 55.94 18.04
N VAL A 899 -8.40 55.12 18.23
CA VAL A 899 -9.38 54.79 17.18
C VAL A 899 -10.18 56.03 16.75
N THR A 900 -10.53 56.91 17.70
CA THR A 900 -11.25 58.15 17.39
C THR A 900 -10.40 59.11 16.56
N SER A 901 -9.10 59.24 16.85
CA SER A 901 -8.20 60.11 16.08
C SER A 901 -7.96 59.64 14.64
N THR A 902 -7.96 58.32 14.42
CA THR A 902 -7.80 57.71 13.09
C THR A 902 -9.07 57.92 12.25
N LEU A 903 -10.25 57.88 12.88
CA LEU A 903 -11.54 58.14 12.22
C LEU A 903 -11.75 59.62 11.85
N GLU A 904 -11.26 60.56 12.66
CA GLU A 904 -11.27 62.00 12.29
C GLU A 904 -10.27 62.31 11.17
N SER A 905 -9.09 61.70 11.20
CA SER A 905 -8.08 61.86 10.13
C SER A 905 -8.57 61.28 8.80
N ALA A 906 -9.31 60.17 8.83
CA ALA A 906 -9.94 59.58 7.65
C ALA A 906 -11.10 60.44 7.10
N LYS A 907 -11.88 61.11 7.97
CA LYS A 907 -12.93 62.05 7.52
C LYS A 907 -12.36 63.31 6.86
N GLN A 908 -11.22 63.79 7.33
CA GLN A 908 -10.57 64.96 6.76
C GLN A 908 -9.94 64.65 5.38
N ALA A 909 -9.38 63.46 5.21
CA ALA A 909 -8.84 62.97 3.93
C ALA A 909 -9.90 62.63 2.87
N ILE A 910 -11.17 62.47 3.26
CA ILE A 910 -12.31 62.24 2.35
C ILE A 910 -12.98 63.58 1.95
N SER A 911 -12.63 64.68 2.61
CA SER A 911 -13.17 66.04 2.36
C SER A 911 -12.24 66.93 1.52
N GLU A 912 -11.00 66.49 1.26
CA GLU A 912 -10.03 67.10 0.34
C GLU A 912 -9.95 66.27 -0.95
#